data_AF-A0A5B9P176-F1
#
_entry.id   AF-A0A5B9P176-F1
#
_cell.length_a   1.000
_cell.length_b   1.000
_cell.length_c   1.000
_cell.angle_alpha   90.00
_cell.angle_beta   90.00
_cell.angle_gamma   90.00
#
_symmetry.space_group_name_H-M   'P 1'
#
loop_
_entity.id
_entity.type
_entity.pdbx_description
1 polymer ?
#
loop_
_entity_poly.entity_id
_entity_poly.type
_entity_poly.pdbx_seq_one_letter_code
_entity_poly.pdbx_strand_id
1 'polypeptide(L)'
;MANVSDLIEKDINEYLAQHEKKEMLRFLTCGSVDDGKSTLIGRLLYDSKMVYEDQLDKIKNTSKLSSGAEKEDGFDPAILAELMDGLEEEREQGITIDVAYRFFSTAKRKFIIADTPGHIQYTRNMATGASTADLAIILIDARDDHGVMEQTKRHSFIASLLGIKHVLVAVNKMDLVDYSEDRFEEIKRDYLDFSNRLDIPDLHFIPISALLGDNIVDRSENTPWYNGSTLMDFLETVNIGSDRNFTDFRMPVQLVIRPDINFRGFAGTIASGIVRVGDEIMTLPSRKKSKIKEIVTQDGNLEEACVPMSIVLTMEDEIDCSRGDMIVKPQNLPKTEQKFDAMMVWMTDEAMVPGKQYLFKQTTKTVPGVIKTLQYEVDVNTMHSQPAPSLGLNQIGRVNIELSQQIAFDRYRSNKSTGAFIVIDRITNGTVAAGMILDKRTSENTGAWWDESPASETLTREISKVTAEERTARYGQKPVTILFTGLPGAGKTTTAYGVERSLFDLGRSASVIDGQNVRMGLNRDLNFSTDGRSENMRRVAEVSRLMNRAGMISLISLVSPREIDRSRAAEVVGTENFIVIHLSAPAELCATRNESAKQRGPDEIQESLFEYESPENADLVLDTENTPAADCVAKVIEFLEGREII
;
A
#
# COMPACT_ATOMS: atom_id res chain seq x y z
N MET A 1 -42.30 -2.32 -2.62
CA MET A 1 -42.96 -2.66 -3.91
C MET A 1 -43.73 -1.50 -4.56
N ALA A 2 -43.81 -0.28 -3.98
CA ALA A 2 -44.57 0.81 -4.61
C ALA A 2 -43.82 1.56 -5.75
N ASN A 3 -42.48 1.56 -5.77
CA ASN A 3 -41.71 2.38 -6.74
C ASN A 3 -41.24 1.62 -8.00
N VAL A 4 -41.44 0.30 -8.09
CA VAL A 4 -40.93 -0.52 -9.21
C VAL A 4 -41.97 -0.66 -10.33
N SER A 5 -43.28 -0.65 -10.02
CA SER A 5 -44.31 -0.76 -11.06
C SER A 5 -44.49 0.50 -11.89
N ASP A 6 -44.29 1.69 -11.29
CA ASP A 6 -44.60 2.96 -11.94
C ASP A 6 -43.63 3.35 -13.07
N LEU A 7 -42.40 2.83 -13.06
CA LEU A 7 -41.38 3.05 -14.11
C LEU A 7 -41.51 2.06 -15.28
N ILE A 8 -41.91 0.82 -15.00
CA ILE A 8 -42.17 -0.21 -16.02
C ILE A 8 -43.34 0.22 -16.92
N GLU A 9 -44.32 0.94 -16.36
CA GLU A 9 -45.51 1.40 -17.08
C GLU A 9 -45.28 2.65 -17.95
N LYS A 10 -44.23 3.45 -17.69
CA LYS A 10 -44.05 4.77 -18.30
C LYS A 10 -42.90 4.89 -19.30
N ASP A 11 -41.77 4.21 -19.09
CA ASP A 11 -40.65 4.23 -20.05
C ASP A 11 -39.74 3.00 -19.92
N ILE A 12 -40.06 1.96 -20.68
CA ILE A 12 -39.29 0.70 -20.73
C ILE A 12 -37.85 0.94 -21.22
N ASN A 13 -37.61 1.93 -22.08
CA ASN A 13 -36.27 2.19 -22.60
C ASN A 13 -35.39 2.87 -21.55
N GLU A 14 -35.94 3.79 -20.75
CA GLU A 14 -35.24 4.38 -19.62
C GLU A 14 -34.96 3.33 -18.53
N TYR A 15 -35.92 2.45 -18.26
CA TYR A 15 -35.74 1.31 -17.34
C TYR A 15 -34.63 0.35 -17.82
N LEU A 16 -34.63 -0.02 -19.10
CA LEU A 16 -33.60 -0.87 -19.70
C LEU A 16 -32.22 -0.19 -19.67
N ALA A 17 -32.14 1.11 -20.00
CA ALA A 17 -30.90 1.87 -19.95
C ALA A 17 -30.36 2.04 -18.52
N GLN A 18 -31.22 2.24 -17.52
CA GLN A 18 -30.82 2.23 -16.11
C GLN A 18 -30.33 0.83 -15.68
N HIS A 19 -30.97 -0.23 -16.15
CA HIS A 19 -30.58 -1.61 -15.84
C HIS A 19 -29.25 -2.02 -16.51
N GLU A 20 -28.98 -1.46 -17.69
CA GLU A 20 -27.75 -1.68 -18.44
C GLU A 20 -26.55 -0.95 -17.79
N LYS A 21 -26.76 0.28 -17.28
CA LYS A 21 -25.75 1.14 -16.66
C LYS A 21 -25.49 0.92 -15.16
N LYS A 22 -26.07 -0.11 -14.53
CA LYS A 22 -25.84 -0.41 -13.11
C LYS A 22 -24.36 -0.62 -12.83
N GLU A 23 -23.85 0.07 -11.80
CA GLU A 23 -22.50 -0.17 -11.32
C GLU A 23 -22.37 -1.62 -10.83
N MET A 24 -21.18 -2.19 -11.00
CA MET A 24 -20.87 -3.57 -10.63
C MET A 24 -19.90 -3.56 -9.45
N LEU A 25 -20.26 -4.20 -8.34
CA LEU A 25 -19.38 -4.44 -7.20
C LEU A 25 -18.90 -5.89 -7.23
N ARG A 26 -17.59 -6.10 -7.19
CA ARG A 26 -17.00 -7.42 -6.92
C ARG A 26 -16.57 -7.48 -5.47
N PHE A 27 -17.06 -8.46 -4.73
CA PHE A 27 -16.60 -8.67 -3.36
C PHE A 27 -16.28 -10.14 -3.10
N LEU A 28 -15.36 -10.37 -2.16
CA LEU A 28 -15.08 -11.71 -1.66
C LEU A 28 -15.53 -11.87 -0.23
N THR A 29 -15.88 -13.10 0.15
CA THR A 29 -16.16 -13.49 1.53
C THR A 29 -14.97 -14.26 2.10
N CYS A 30 -14.54 -13.84 3.27
CA CYS A 30 -13.39 -14.35 4.02
C CYS A 30 -13.81 -14.69 5.45
N GLY A 31 -13.11 -15.62 6.08
CA GLY A 31 -13.47 -16.14 7.40
C GLY A 31 -13.13 -17.61 7.53
N SER A 32 -13.11 -18.07 8.76
CA SER A 32 -12.95 -19.47 9.16
C SER A 32 -14.06 -20.36 8.57
N VAL A 33 -13.83 -21.66 8.61
CA VAL A 33 -14.79 -22.68 8.16
C VAL A 33 -16.10 -22.55 8.92
N ASP A 34 -16.02 -22.23 10.21
CA ASP A 34 -17.18 -22.19 11.10
C ASP A 34 -17.83 -20.79 11.22
N ASP A 35 -17.28 -19.76 10.57
CA ASP A 35 -17.78 -18.38 10.69
C ASP A 35 -19.11 -18.15 9.93
N GLY A 36 -19.61 -19.14 9.20
CA GLY A 36 -20.92 -19.08 8.52
C GLY A 36 -20.90 -18.34 7.18
N LYS A 37 -19.78 -18.39 6.43
CA LYS A 37 -19.63 -17.72 5.13
C LYS A 37 -20.67 -18.16 4.11
N SER A 38 -20.77 -19.47 3.91
CA SER A 38 -21.72 -20.04 2.95
C SER A 38 -23.14 -19.70 3.40
N THR A 39 -23.44 -19.82 4.70
CA THR A 39 -24.74 -19.42 5.29
C THR A 39 -25.11 -17.98 4.93
N LEU A 40 -24.16 -17.04 5.07
CA LEU A 40 -24.36 -15.64 4.71
C LEU A 40 -24.65 -15.46 3.21
N ILE A 41 -23.89 -16.15 2.34
CA ILE A 41 -24.09 -16.10 0.89
C ILE A 41 -25.48 -16.65 0.53
N GLY A 42 -25.85 -17.81 1.10
CA GLY A 42 -27.16 -18.41 0.90
C GLY A 42 -28.29 -17.49 1.32
N ARG A 43 -28.13 -16.84 2.47
CA ARG A 43 -29.12 -15.90 2.99
C ARG A 43 -29.25 -14.65 2.11
N LEU A 44 -28.14 -14.07 1.66
CA LEU A 44 -28.13 -12.95 0.70
C LEU A 44 -28.83 -13.32 -0.61
N LEU A 45 -28.59 -14.51 -1.14
CA LEU A 45 -29.23 -14.99 -2.37
C LEU A 45 -30.74 -15.24 -2.19
N TYR A 46 -31.14 -15.75 -1.03
CA TYR A 46 -32.54 -15.96 -0.66
C TYR A 46 -33.28 -14.63 -0.50
N ASP A 47 -32.77 -13.73 0.34
CA ASP A 47 -33.41 -12.45 0.66
C ASP A 47 -33.42 -11.49 -0.55
N SER A 48 -32.46 -11.59 -1.46
CA SER A 48 -32.45 -10.85 -2.73
C SER A 48 -33.44 -11.39 -3.78
N LYS A 49 -34.20 -12.45 -3.46
CA LYS A 49 -35.25 -13.06 -4.31
C LYS A 49 -34.76 -13.51 -5.69
N MET A 50 -33.48 -13.88 -5.79
CA MET A 50 -32.86 -14.34 -7.05
C MET A 50 -32.93 -15.86 -7.23
N VAL A 51 -33.30 -16.61 -6.19
CA VAL A 51 -33.71 -18.02 -6.36
C VAL A 51 -35.16 -18.02 -6.82
N TYR A 52 -35.40 -18.43 -8.07
CA TYR A 52 -36.75 -18.54 -8.63
C TYR A 52 -37.63 -19.35 -7.67
N GLU A 53 -38.87 -18.89 -7.44
CA GLU A 53 -39.84 -19.56 -6.56
C GLU A 53 -39.96 -21.06 -6.88
N ASP A 54 -39.89 -21.42 -8.17
CA ASP A 54 -39.91 -22.81 -8.65
C ASP A 54 -38.72 -23.68 -8.16
N GLN A 55 -37.53 -23.10 -7.94
CA GLN A 55 -36.39 -23.82 -7.37
C GLN A 55 -36.50 -23.94 -5.85
N LEU A 56 -37.00 -22.91 -5.18
CA LEU A 56 -37.31 -22.95 -3.74
C LEU A 56 -38.42 -23.97 -3.45
N ASP A 57 -39.41 -24.09 -4.34
CA ASP A 57 -40.52 -25.03 -4.19
C ASP A 57 -40.10 -26.47 -4.46
N LYS A 58 -39.13 -26.71 -5.36
CA LYS A 58 -38.49 -28.03 -5.51
C LYS A 58 -37.75 -28.44 -4.24
N ILE A 59 -36.95 -27.53 -3.68
CA ILE A 59 -36.18 -27.74 -2.44
C ILE A 59 -37.13 -27.97 -1.25
N LYS A 60 -38.18 -27.14 -1.10
CA LYS A 60 -39.24 -27.32 -0.07
C LYS A 60 -39.95 -28.67 -0.19
N ASN A 61 -40.14 -29.19 -1.41
CA ASN A 61 -40.78 -30.48 -1.61
C ASN A 61 -39.83 -31.65 -1.31
N THR A 62 -38.52 -31.50 -1.52
CA THR A 62 -37.49 -32.48 -1.12
C THR A 62 -37.25 -32.47 0.40
N SER A 63 -37.19 -31.29 1.04
CA SER A 63 -36.97 -31.16 2.49
C SER A 63 -38.13 -31.69 3.33
N LYS A 64 -39.38 -31.54 2.86
CA LYS A 64 -40.59 -32.11 3.47
C LYS A 64 -40.57 -33.65 3.56
N LEU A 65 -39.78 -34.33 2.74
CA LEU A 65 -39.62 -35.80 2.80
C LEU A 65 -38.61 -36.25 3.86
N SER A 66 -37.74 -35.35 4.34
CA SER A 66 -36.55 -35.69 5.14
C SER A 66 -36.61 -35.24 6.60
N SER A 67 -37.36 -34.18 6.92
CA SER A 67 -37.45 -33.63 8.28
C SER A 67 -38.90 -33.27 8.66
N GLY A 68 -39.51 -34.12 9.46
CA GLY A 68 -40.87 -33.93 9.99
C GLY A 68 -40.91 -32.94 11.16
N ALA A 69 -40.91 -31.63 10.86
CA ALA A 69 -41.34 -30.59 11.80
C ALA A 69 -41.68 -29.30 11.04
N GLU A 70 -42.97 -28.98 10.90
CA GLU A 70 -43.41 -27.65 10.48
C GLU A 70 -43.16 -26.65 11.63
N LYS A 71 -42.44 -25.54 11.35
CA LYS A 71 -42.43 -24.34 12.20
C LYS A 71 -43.08 -23.18 11.46
N GLU A 72 -43.85 -22.38 12.20
CA GLU A 72 -44.82 -21.39 11.69
C GLU A 72 -44.23 -20.08 11.11
N ASP A 73 -42.92 -19.88 11.08
CA ASP A 73 -42.31 -18.68 10.49
C ASP A 73 -41.50 -19.01 9.23
N GLY A 74 -42.19 -19.41 8.14
CA GLY A 74 -41.84 -19.24 6.71
C GLY A 74 -40.43 -19.59 6.16
N PHE A 75 -39.46 -19.92 7.00
CA PHE A 75 -38.05 -20.07 6.71
C PHE A 75 -37.58 -21.38 7.33
N ASP A 76 -37.45 -22.41 6.50
CA ASP A 76 -36.95 -23.69 6.93
C ASP A 76 -35.42 -23.67 6.82
N PRO A 77 -34.66 -23.79 7.93
CA PRO A 77 -33.20 -23.87 7.91
C PRO A 77 -32.69 -24.99 6.99
N ALA A 78 -33.51 -26.00 6.71
CA ALA A 78 -33.22 -27.07 5.76
C ALA A 78 -33.09 -26.57 4.30
N ILE A 79 -33.82 -25.52 3.88
CA ILE A 79 -33.71 -24.93 2.54
C ILE A 79 -32.36 -24.26 2.38
N LEU A 80 -31.92 -23.54 3.43
CA LEU A 80 -30.62 -22.89 3.42
C LEU A 80 -29.51 -23.95 3.47
N ALA A 81 -29.68 -25.01 4.26
CA ALA A 81 -28.79 -26.17 4.25
C ALA A 81 -28.71 -26.85 2.88
N GLU A 82 -29.81 -27.09 2.16
CA GLU A 82 -29.78 -27.73 0.83
C GLU A 82 -29.15 -26.83 -0.26
N LEU A 83 -29.35 -25.51 -0.15
CA LEU A 83 -28.68 -24.51 -1.00
C LEU A 83 -27.18 -24.44 -0.69
N MET A 84 -26.81 -24.76 0.56
CA MET A 84 -25.42 -24.97 1.01
C MET A 84 -24.88 -26.35 0.63
N ASP A 85 -25.67 -27.40 0.59
CA ASP A 85 -25.21 -28.77 0.29
C ASP A 85 -24.77 -28.89 -1.17
N GLY A 86 -25.40 -28.15 -2.09
CA GLY A 86 -24.88 -27.97 -3.45
C GLY A 86 -23.55 -27.18 -3.53
N LEU A 87 -23.12 -26.53 -2.44
CA LEU A 87 -21.76 -26.01 -2.22
C LEU A 87 -20.88 -27.03 -1.45
N GLU A 88 -21.47 -27.97 -0.69
CA GLU A 88 -20.77 -29.02 0.07
C GLU A 88 -20.48 -30.30 -0.74
N GLU A 89 -21.00 -30.47 -1.96
CA GLU A 89 -20.61 -31.59 -2.84
C GLU A 89 -19.08 -31.61 -3.15
N GLU A 90 -18.36 -30.50 -2.96
CA GLU A 90 -16.89 -30.43 -2.97
C GLU A 90 -16.24 -31.00 -1.69
N ARG A 91 -16.98 -30.99 -0.59
CA ARG A 91 -16.55 -31.44 0.75
C ARG A 91 -16.51 -32.97 0.85
N GLU A 92 -17.40 -33.68 0.16
CA GLU A 92 -17.43 -35.15 0.09
C GLU A 92 -16.29 -35.74 -0.78
N GLN A 93 -15.76 -34.99 -1.74
CA GLN A 93 -14.65 -35.45 -2.60
C GLN A 93 -13.25 -35.04 -2.11
N GLY A 94 -13.15 -34.21 -1.06
CA GLY A 94 -11.85 -33.82 -0.48
C GLY A 94 -10.97 -32.99 -1.40
N ILE A 95 -11.56 -32.33 -2.42
CA ILE A 95 -10.88 -31.45 -3.36
C ILE A 95 -11.74 -30.22 -3.63
N THR A 96 -11.19 -29.04 -3.37
CA THR A 96 -11.74 -27.74 -3.77
C THR A 96 -10.75 -27.10 -4.74
N ILE A 97 -11.05 -27.11 -6.04
CA ILE A 97 -10.04 -26.80 -7.08
C ILE A 97 -9.98 -25.28 -7.37
N ASP A 98 -11.10 -24.54 -7.32
CA ASP A 98 -11.18 -23.14 -7.80
C ASP A 98 -12.15 -22.23 -7.02
N VAL A 99 -12.04 -20.91 -7.21
CA VAL A 99 -12.94 -19.88 -6.64
C VAL A 99 -14.30 -19.93 -7.34
N ALA A 100 -15.39 -20.11 -6.59
CA ALA A 100 -16.74 -20.08 -7.14
C ALA A 100 -17.26 -18.64 -7.26
N TYR A 101 -17.74 -18.27 -8.46
CA TYR A 101 -18.35 -16.96 -8.69
C TYR A 101 -19.87 -17.06 -8.72
N ARG A 102 -20.55 -16.25 -7.91
CA ARG A 102 -22.01 -16.10 -7.92
C ARG A 102 -22.40 -14.68 -8.33
N PHE A 103 -23.55 -14.56 -8.97
CA PHE A 103 -24.03 -13.31 -9.54
C PHE A 103 -25.41 -13.01 -8.99
N PHE A 104 -25.61 -11.79 -8.49
CA PHE A 104 -26.94 -11.29 -8.14
C PHE A 104 -27.03 -9.79 -8.45
N SER A 105 -28.23 -9.24 -8.47
CA SER A 105 -28.43 -7.81 -8.71
C SER A 105 -29.60 -7.29 -7.92
N THR A 106 -29.50 -6.03 -7.49
CA THR A 106 -30.62 -5.29 -6.90
C THR A 106 -31.17 -4.27 -7.87
N ALA A 107 -32.15 -3.49 -7.40
CA ALA A 107 -32.63 -2.31 -8.09
C ALA A 107 -31.50 -1.29 -8.38
N LYS A 108 -30.49 -1.17 -7.51
CA LYS A 108 -29.43 -0.16 -7.63
C LYS A 108 -28.13 -0.67 -8.26
N ARG A 109 -27.72 -1.92 -7.99
CA ARG A 109 -26.36 -2.39 -8.29
C ARG A 109 -26.30 -3.86 -8.72
N LYS A 110 -25.27 -4.22 -9.50
CA LYS A 110 -24.92 -5.62 -9.84
C LYS A 110 -23.80 -6.10 -8.93
N PHE A 111 -23.86 -7.36 -8.52
CA PHE A 111 -22.91 -7.94 -7.57
C PHE A 111 -22.30 -9.23 -8.12
N ILE A 112 -20.99 -9.37 -7.91
CA ILE A 112 -20.24 -10.61 -8.15
C ILE A 112 -19.63 -11.02 -6.81
N ILE A 113 -20.01 -12.21 -6.34
CA ILE A 113 -19.47 -12.81 -5.12
C ILE A 113 -18.38 -13.79 -5.53
N ALA A 114 -17.17 -13.62 -5.00
CA ALA A 114 -16.12 -14.63 -5.02
C ALA A 114 -16.16 -15.40 -3.70
N ASP A 115 -16.63 -16.65 -3.73
CA ASP A 115 -16.58 -17.53 -2.57
C ASP A 115 -15.18 -18.14 -2.47
N THR A 116 -14.42 -17.68 -1.48
CA THR A 116 -13.05 -18.14 -1.26
C THR A 116 -12.98 -19.09 -0.06
N PRO A 117 -12.40 -20.29 -0.23
CA PRO A 117 -12.30 -21.26 0.85
C PRO A 117 -11.39 -20.73 1.99
N GLY A 118 -11.76 -21.01 3.24
CA GLY A 118 -11.16 -20.37 4.43
C GLY A 118 -9.93 -21.08 5.02
N HIS A 119 -9.49 -22.19 4.43
CA HIS A 119 -8.42 -23.00 5.01
C HIS A 119 -7.02 -22.52 4.60
N ILE A 120 -6.04 -22.78 5.47
CA ILE A 120 -4.62 -22.39 5.35
C ILE A 120 -4.00 -22.82 4.00
N GLN A 121 -4.45 -23.95 3.46
CA GLN A 121 -3.97 -24.50 2.19
C GLN A 121 -4.49 -23.77 0.94
N TYR A 122 -5.32 -22.73 1.10
CA TYR A 122 -5.98 -22.06 -0.03
C TYR A 122 -5.63 -20.57 -0.19
N THR A 123 -4.50 -20.11 0.35
CA THR A 123 -3.98 -18.74 0.11
C THR A 123 -3.92 -18.41 -1.38
N ARG A 124 -3.57 -19.38 -2.24
CA ARG A 124 -3.64 -19.22 -3.71
C ARG A 124 -5.04 -18.84 -4.20
N ASN A 125 -6.07 -19.55 -3.75
CA ASN A 125 -7.44 -19.35 -4.21
C ASN A 125 -7.97 -18.00 -3.73
N MET A 126 -7.68 -17.67 -2.46
CA MET A 126 -7.96 -16.33 -1.94
C MET A 126 -7.24 -15.27 -2.77
N ALA A 127 -5.95 -15.44 -3.08
CA ALA A 127 -5.19 -14.47 -3.86
C ALA A 127 -5.77 -14.27 -5.27
N THR A 128 -6.21 -15.34 -5.92
CA THR A 128 -6.89 -15.28 -7.21
C THR A 128 -8.21 -14.51 -7.11
N GLY A 129 -9.09 -14.84 -6.15
CA GLY A 129 -10.38 -14.16 -5.97
C GLY A 129 -10.21 -12.69 -5.58
N ALA A 130 -9.36 -12.41 -4.60
CA ALA A 130 -9.10 -11.07 -4.08
C ALA A 130 -8.40 -10.14 -5.11
N SER A 131 -7.65 -10.68 -6.07
CA SER A 131 -7.00 -9.86 -7.11
C SER A 131 -7.97 -9.04 -7.97
N THR A 132 -9.24 -9.47 -8.06
CA THR A 132 -10.28 -8.80 -8.84
C THR A 132 -11.38 -8.19 -7.98
N ALA A 133 -11.29 -8.33 -6.66
CA ALA A 133 -12.29 -7.81 -5.73
C ALA A 133 -12.06 -6.33 -5.45
N ASP A 134 -13.17 -5.61 -5.34
CA ASP A 134 -13.22 -4.21 -4.91
C ASP A 134 -13.39 -4.13 -3.38
N LEU A 135 -14.06 -5.13 -2.79
CA LEU A 135 -14.39 -5.19 -1.36
C LEU A 135 -14.16 -6.58 -0.75
N ALA A 136 -13.71 -6.65 0.49
CA ALA A 136 -13.59 -7.90 1.25
C ALA A 136 -14.56 -7.91 2.44
N ILE A 137 -15.39 -8.95 2.56
CA ILE A 137 -16.23 -9.19 3.74
C ILE A 137 -15.51 -10.23 4.61
N ILE A 138 -15.13 -9.87 5.81
CA ILE A 138 -14.46 -10.73 6.78
C ILE A 138 -15.47 -11.10 7.86
N LEU A 139 -15.90 -12.35 7.86
CA LEU A 139 -16.79 -12.87 8.88
C LEU A 139 -15.99 -13.24 10.13
N ILE A 140 -16.55 -12.93 11.29
CA ILE A 140 -16.00 -13.28 12.60
C ILE A 140 -17.13 -13.84 13.46
N ASP A 141 -16.95 -15.04 14.00
CA ASP A 141 -17.91 -15.63 14.93
C ASP A 141 -17.89 -14.93 16.30
N ALA A 142 -19.06 -14.53 16.79
CA ALA A 142 -19.22 -13.77 18.03
C ALA A 142 -19.16 -14.61 19.31
N ARG A 143 -19.27 -15.95 19.23
CA ARG A 143 -19.26 -16.84 20.40
C ARG A 143 -18.05 -16.60 21.30
N ASP A 144 -18.19 -16.83 22.60
CA ASP A 144 -17.17 -16.51 23.61
C ASP A 144 -15.84 -17.25 23.41
N ASP A 145 -15.88 -18.45 22.81
CA ASP A 145 -14.71 -19.27 22.46
C ASP A 145 -14.08 -18.89 21.11
N HIS A 146 -14.68 -17.94 20.39
CA HIS A 146 -14.25 -17.43 19.08
C HIS A 146 -13.95 -15.92 19.16
N GLY A 147 -13.80 -15.25 18.01
CA GLY A 147 -13.39 -13.85 17.91
C GLY A 147 -12.31 -13.66 16.84
N VAL A 148 -11.35 -12.77 17.06
CA VAL A 148 -10.29 -12.50 16.06
C VAL A 148 -9.26 -13.64 16.05
N MET A 149 -9.48 -14.64 15.19
CA MET A 149 -8.60 -15.80 15.05
C MET A 149 -7.41 -15.54 14.11
N GLU A 150 -6.43 -16.46 14.11
CA GLU A 150 -5.29 -16.41 13.17
C GLU A 150 -5.73 -16.38 11.70
N GLN A 151 -6.80 -17.11 11.35
CA GLN A 151 -7.34 -17.13 9.99
C GLN A 151 -7.94 -15.77 9.61
N THR A 152 -8.64 -15.10 10.52
CA THR A 152 -9.14 -13.74 10.33
C THR A 152 -8.00 -12.77 10.03
N LYS A 153 -6.92 -12.83 10.83
CA LYS A 153 -5.71 -12.00 10.63
C LYS A 153 -5.06 -12.27 9.28
N ARG A 154 -4.90 -13.55 8.92
CA ARG A 154 -4.36 -13.99 7.64
C ARG A 154 -5.15 -13.46 6.44
N HIS A 155 -6.47 -13.62 6.46
CA HIS A 155 -7.32 -13.15 5.36
C HIS A 155 -7.27 -11.63 5.22
N SER A 156 -7.29 -10.91 6.35
CA SER A 156 -7.16 -9.45 6.39
C SER A 156 -5.82 -9.00 5.79
N PHE A 157 -4.72 -9.68 6.15
CA PHE A 157 -3.39 -9.38 5.60
C PHE A 157 -3.34 -9.60 4.09
N ILE A 158 -3.89 -10.72 3.59
CA ILE A 158 -3.92 -11.01 2.15
C ILE A 158 -4.78 -9.99 1.39
N ALA A 159 -5.93 -9.61 1.96
CA ALA A 159 -6.80 -8.59 1.38
C ALA A 159 -6.08 -7.23 1.25
N SER A 160 -5.37 -6.82 2.32
CA SER A 160 -4.55 -5.59 2.31
C SER A 160 -3.38 -5.69 1.32
N LEU A 161 -2.69 -6.83 1.27
CA LEU A 161 -1.59 -7.08 0.32
C LEU A 161 -2.04 -6.96 -1.15
N LEU A 162 -3.25 -7.45 -1.45
CA LEU A 162 -3.89 -7.36 -2.77
C LEU A 162 -4.57 -6.01 -3.01
N GLY A 163 -4.36 -5.05 -2.11
CA GLY A 163 -4.79 -3.67 -2.25
C GLY A 163 -6.31 -3.51 -2.27
N ILE A 164 -7.04 -4.38 -1.59
CA ILE A 164 -8.47 -4.18 -1.36
C ILE A 164 -8.63 -3.04 -0.36
N LYS A 165 -9.28 -1.96 -0.80
CA LYS A 165 -9.39 -0.73 -0.01
C LYS A 165 -10.56 -0.74 0.96
N HIS A 166 -11.65 -1.41 0.55
CA HIS A 166 -12.88 -1.51 1.32
C HIS A 166 -12.94 -2.87 2.02
N VAL A 167 -12.96 -2.86 3.35
CA VAL A 167 -13.08 -4.06 4.16
C VAL A 167 -14.28 -3.92 5.09
N LEU A 168 -15.13 -4.93 5.09
CA LEU A 168 -16.29 -5.04 5.95
C LEU A 168 -16.11 -6.20 6.91
N VAL A 169 -16.06 -5.94 8.20
CA VAL A 169 -16.04 -6.96 9.24
C VAL A 169 -17.47 -7.25 9.67
N ALA A 170 -17.95 -8.45 9.33
CA ALA A 170 -19.27 -8.93 9.69
C ALA A 170 -19.16 -9.82 10.94
N VAL A 171 -19.57 -9.29 12.10
CA VAL A 171 -19.58 -10.04 13.36
C VAL A 171 -20.83 -10.91 13.37
N ASN A 172 -20.66 -12.19 13.06
CA ASN A 172 -21.72 -13.15 12.82
C ASN A 172 -22.07 -13.96 14.08
N LYS A 173 -23.24 -14.60 14.06
CA LYS A 173 -23.80 -15.40 15.17
C LYS A 173 -24.08 -14.61 16.44
N MET A 174 -24.47 -13.34 16.29
CA MET A 174 -24.87 -12.50 17.42
C MET A 174 -26.07 -13.08 18.20
N ASP A 175 -26.88 -13.93 17.56
CA ASP A 175 -27.98 -14.67 18.17
C ASP A 175 -27.53 -15.64 19.27
N LEU A 176 -26.29 -16.16 19.20
CA LEU A 176 -25.75 -17.09 20.19
C LEU A 176 -25.15 -16.40 21.42
N VAL A 177 -25.01 -15.07 21.36
CA VAL A 177 -24.49 -14.22 22.45
C VAL A 177 -25.52 -13.18 22.88
N ASP A 178 -26.81 -13.49 22.70
CA ASP A 178 -27.96 -12.65 23.06
C ASP A 178 -27.85 -11.20 22.55
N TYR A 179 -27.22 -11.01 21.38
CA TYR A 179 -26.98 -9.70 20.77
C TYR A 179 -26.26 -8.69 21.67
N SER A 180 -25.33 -9.15 22.50
CA SER A 180 -24.54 -8.34 23.42
C SER A 180 -23.71 -7.24 22.72
N GLU A 181 -23.92 -5.98 23.10
CA GLU A 181 -23.15 -4.82 22.63
C GLU A 181 -21.68 -4.90 23.10
N ASP A 182 -21.47 -5.31 24.35
CA ASP A 182 -20.13 -5.42 24.94
C ASP A 182 -19.26 -6.41 24.17
N ARG A 183 -19.84 -7.54 23.75
CA ARG A 183 -19.12 -8.56 22.96
C ARG A 183 -18.76 -8.06 21.57
N PHE A 184 -19.66 -7.31 20.92
CA PHE A 184 -19.39 -6.70 19.63
C PHE A 184 -18.26 -5.67 19.70
N GLU A 185 -18.29 -4.77 20.69
CA GLU A 185 -17.26 -3.76 20.87
C GLU A 185 -15.91 -4.36 21.27
N GLU A 186 -15.88 -5.48 22.01
CA GLU A 186 -14.67 -6.25 22.28
C GLU A 186 -14.01 -6.75 20.99
N ILE A 187 -14.76 -7.48 20.15
CA ILE A 187 -14.26 -8.04 18.87
C ILE A 187 -13.81 -6.91 17.94
N LYS A 188 -14.57 -5.82 17.89
CA LYS A 188 -14.23 -4.63 17.10
C LYS A 188 -12.92 -4.00 17.55
N ARG A 189 -12.71 -3.84 18.87
CA ARG A 189 -11.44 -3.31 19.41
C ARG A 189 -10.27 -4.22 19.06
N ASP A 190 -10.42 -5.53 19.28
CA ASP A 190 -9.36 -6.50 18.99
C ASP A 190 -8.98 -6.52 17.51
N TYR A 191 -9.97 -6.36 16.62
CA TYR A 191 -9.72 -6.27 15.19
C TYR A 191 -9.06 -4.94 14.81
N LEU A 192 -9.49 -3.82 15.40
CA LEU A 192 -8.89 -2.50 15.16
C LEU A 192 -7.41 -2.45 15.57
N ASP A 193 -7.08 -3.03 16.73
CA ASP A 193 -5.71 -3.12 17.22
C ASP A 193 -4.80 -3.90 16.25
N PHE A 194 -5.36 -4.92 15.61
CA PHE A 194 -4.68 -5.67 14.57
C PHE A 194 -4.63 -4.91 13.22
N SER A 195 -5.72 -4.26 12.80
CA SER A 195 -5.82 -3.59 11.50
C SER A 195 -4.95 -2.34 11.41
N ASN A 196 -4.54 -1.74 12.53
CA ASN A 196 -3.58 -0.63 12.56
C ASN A 196 -2.23 -0.95 11.88
N ARG A 197 -1.91 -2.23 11.70
CA ARG A 197 -0.70 -2.71 11.00
C ARG A 197 -0.93 -2.95 9.50
N LEU A 198 -2.17 -2.84 9.04
CA LEU A 198 -2.59 -3.09 7.66
C LEU A 198 -2.91 -1.78 6.96
N ASP A 199 -2.66 -1.73 5.66
CA ASP A 199 -3.07 -0.61 4.81
C ASP A 199 -4.50 -0.86 4.32
N ILE A 200 -5.48 -0.54 5.18
CA ILE A 200 -6.92 -0.67 4.91
C ILE A 200 -7.57 0.69 5.19
N PRO A 201 -7.77 1.52 4.15
CA PRO A 201 -8.26 2.88 4.34
C PRO A 201 -9.74 2.96 4.73
N ASP A 202 -10.56 1.99 4.33
CA ASP A 202 -12.00 1.99 4.57
C ASP A 202 -12.44 0.69 5.27
N LEU A 203 -12.70 0.78 6.57
CA LEU A 203 -13.03 -0.35 7.43
C LEU A 203 -14.37 -0.14 8.15
N HIS A 204 -15.30 -1.08 7.96
CA HIS A 204 -16.64 -1.03 8.55
C HIS A 204 -16.93 -2.28 9.38
N PHE A 205 -17.81 -2.14 10.38
CA PHE A 205 -18.22 -3.25 11.25
C PHE A 205 -19.75 -3.34 11.30
N ILE A 206 -20.31 -4.53 11.09
CA ILE A 206 -21.76 -4.77 11.17
C ILE A 206 -22.01 -6.03 12.02
N PRO A 207 -22.82 -5.95 13.10
CA PRO A 207 -23.29 -7.13 13.83
C PRO A 207 -24.40 -7.80 13.03
N ILE A 208 -24.26 -9.08 12.72
CA ILE A 208 -25.21 -9.85 11.91
C ILE A 208 -25.55 -11.20 12.53
N SER A 209 -26.69 -11.76 12.13
CA SER A 209 -26.95 -13.20 12.22
C SER A 209 -27.30 -13.72 10.83
N ALA A 210 -26.35 -14.43 10.21
CA ALA A 210 -26.53 -15.02 8.88
C ALA A 210 -27.70 -16.02 8.82
N LEU A 211 -27.98 -16.69 9.93
CA LEU A 211 -29.04 -17.70 10.01
C LEU A 211 -30.43 -17.07 10.12
N LEU A 212 -30.59 -16.11 11.05
CA LEU A 212 -31.88 -15.49 11.34
C LEU A 212 -32.21 -14.31 10.40
N GLY A 213 -31.19 -13.68 9.81
CA GLY A 213 -31.35 -12.56 8.87
C GLY A 213 -31.11 -11.18 9.48
N ASP A 214 -30.71 -11.10 10.75
CA ASP A 214 -30.50 -9.83 11.45
C ASP A 214 -29.43 -8.96 10.77
N ASN A 215 -29.79 -7.71 10.47
CA ASN A 215 -28.93 -6.70 9.84
C ASN A 215 -28.37 -7.08 8.46
N ILE A 216 -28.95 -8.07 7.77
CA ILE A 216 -28.57 -8.44 6.41
C ILE A 216 -29.25 -7.50 5.40
N VAL A 217 -30.57 -7.61 5.25
CA VAL A 217 -31.36 -6.72 4.38
C VAL A 217 -32.07 -5.67 5.23
N ASP A 218 -32.85 -6.14 6.21
CA ASP A 218 -33.61 -5.30 7.13
C ASP A 218 -32.83 -5.06 8.44
N ARG A 219 -33.11 -3.91 9.09
CA ARG A 219 -32.53 -3.61 10.41
C ARG A 219 -33.15 -4.53 11.45
N SER A 220 -32.30 -5.07 12.32
CA SER A 220 -32.72 -5.96 13.39
C SER A 220 -33.30 -5.20 14.58
N GLU A 221 -34.44 -5.66 15.09
CA GLU A 221 -35.01 -5.17 16.36
C GLU A 221 -34.22 -5.67 17.58
N ASN A 222 -33.41 -6.74 17.43
CA ASN A 222 -32.62 -7.33 18.49
C ASN A 222 -31.32 -6.56 18.78
N THR A 223 -30.94 -5.61 17.92
CA THR A 223 -29.74 -4.76 18.08
C THR A 223 -30.09 -3.27 18.13
N PRO A 224 -30.92 -2.82 19.08
CA PRO A 224 -31.36 -1.41 19.15
C PRO A 224 -30.21 -0.43 19.42
N TRP A 225 -29.09 -0.92 19.95
CA TRP A 225 -27.87 -0.16 20.19
C TRP A 225 -27.06 0.10 18.91
N TYR A 226 -27.23 -0.73 17.87
CA TYR A 226 -26.50 -0.59 16.61
C TYR A 226 -27.17 0.41 15.67
N ASN A 227 -26.52 1.55 15.43
CA ASN A 227 -27.05 2.65 14.61
C ASN A 227 -26.58 2.64 13.14
N GLY A 228 -25.72 1.68 12.76
CA GLY A 228 -25.12 1.60 11.42
C GLY A 228 -26.08 1.12 10.32
N SER A 229 -25.55 0.95 9.11
CA SER A 229 -26.30 0.40 7.97
C SER A 229 -26.41 -1.13 8.07
N THR A 230 -27.37 -1.69 7.32
CA THR A 230 -27.42 -3.14 7.09
C THR A 230 -26.36 -3.54 6.08
N LEU A 231 -26.03 -4.84 6.03
CA LEU A 231 -25.07 -5.37 5.07
C LEU A 231 -25.44 -5.01 3.63
N MET A 232 -26.71 -5.17 3.27
CA MET A 232 -27.19 -4.92 1.93
C MET A 232 -27.15 -3.43 1.56
N ASP A 233 -27.56 -2.56 2.46
CA ASP A 233 -27.52 -1.10 2.24
C ASP A 233 -26.08 -0.62 2.08
N PHE A 234 -25.15 -1.16 2.87
CA PHE A 234 -23.72 -0.89 2.71
C PHE A 234 -23.19 -1.35 1.34
N LEU A 235 -23.51 -2.57 0.91
CA LEU A 235 -23.08 -3.09 -0.41
C LEU A 235 -23.66 -2.27 -1.58
N GLU A 236 -24.86 -1.72 -1.44
CA GLU A 236 -25.46 -0.83 -2.43
C GLU A 236 -24.84 0.58 -2.47
N THR A 237 -24.32 1.08 -1.34
CA THR A 237 -23.89 2.48 -1.19
C THR A 237 -22.38 2.67 -1.25
N VAL A 238 -21.58 1.63 -1.02
CA VAL A 238 -20.11 1.73 -1.03
C VAL A 238 -19.59 2.24 -2.37
N ASN A 239 -18.86 3.37 -2.34
CA ASN A 239 -18.38 4.05 -3.53
C ASN A 239 -17.02 3.52 -3.97
N ILE A 240 -17.02 2.68 -5.01
CA ILE A 240 -15.80 2.13 -5.64
C ILE A 240 -15.33 2.97 -6.83
N GLY A 241 -16.14 3.91 -7.31
CA GLY A 241 -15.84 4.70 -8.50
C GLY A 241 -14.62 5.60 -8.31
N SER A 242 -14.44 6.15 -7.11
CA SER A 242 -13.28 6.98 -6.73
C SER A 242 -11.97 6.21 -6.65
N ASP A 243 -12.01 4.88 -6.59
CA ASP A 243 -10.80 4.08 -6.51
C ASP A 243 -10.05 3.93 -7.81
N ARG A 244 -10.72 4.23 -8.93
CA ARG A 244 -10.11 4.15 -10.25
C ARG A 244 -9.12 5.30 -10.43
N ASN A 245 -7.94 4.95 -10.93
CA ASN A 245 -6.94 5.93 -11.30
C ASN A 245 -7.35 6.58 -12.63
N PHE A 246 -7.86 7.80 -12.59
CA PHE A 246 -8.23 8.61 -13.77
C PHE A 246 -7.12 9.59 -14.21
N THR A 247 -6.03 9.69 -13.45
CA THR A 247 -4.94 10.64 -13.72
C THR A 247 -3.84 10.02 -14.60
N ASP A 248 -3.43 8.80 -14.29
CA ASP A 248 -2.25 8.17 -14.88
C ASP A 248 -2.63 7.38 -16.12
N PHE A 249 -2.59 8.00 -17.30
CA PHE A 249 -2.92 7.29 -18.53
C PHE A 249 -1.93 6.16 -18.83
N ARG A 250 -2.44 4.93 -18.84
CA ARG A 250 -1.72 3.70 -19.21
C ARG A 250 -2.62 2.88 -20.12
N MET A 251 -2.18 2.66 -21.37
CA MET A 251 -2.86 1.75 -22.28
C MET A 251 -1.86 0.73 -22.83
N PRO A 252 -1.82 -0.48 -22.26
CA PRO A 252 -1.06 -1.60 -22.82
C PRO A 252 -1.64 -2.00 -24.18
N VAL A 253 -0.80 -2.06 -25.20
CA VAL A 253 -1.22 -2.46 -26.55
C VAL A 253 -1.37 -3.98 -26.58
N GLN A 254 -2.57 -4.42 -26.94
CA GLN A 254 -2.94 -5.84 -27.06
C GLN A 254 -2.79 -6.31 -28.51
N LEU A 255 -3.21 -5.48 -29.47
CA LEU A 255 -3.25 -5.82 -30.89
C LEU A 255 -3.03 -4.59 -31.77
N VAL A 256 -2.39 -4.78 -32.92
CA VAL A 256 -2.33 -3.76 -33.99
C VAL A 256 -3.33 -4.16 -35.07
N ILE A 257 -4.29 -3.28 -35.35
CA ILE A 257 -5.36 -3.49 -36.31
C ILE A 257 -5.02 -2.75 -37.61
N ARG A 258 -4.99 -3.49 -38.72
CA ARG A 258 -4.80 -2.96 -40.08
C ARG A 258 -5.75 -3.67 -41.06
N PRO A 259 -6.97 -3.17 -41.24
CA PRO A 259 -7.93 -3.72 -42.20
C PRO A 259 -7.53 -3.35 -43.64
N ASP A 260 -6.89 -2.20 -43.84
CA ASP A 260 -6.39 -1.71 -45.12
C ASP A 260 -5.07 -0.94 -44.94
N ILE A 261 -4.54 -0.38 -46.04
CA ILE A 261 -3.24 0.32 -46.05
C ILE A 261 -3.29 1.71 -45.39
N ASN A 262 -4.49 2.28 -45.24
CA ASN A 262 -4.71 3.64 -44.74
C ASN A 262 -5.10 3.66 -43.25
N PHE A 263 -5.53 2.52 -42.70
CA PHE A 263 -5.91 2.41 -41.30
C PHE A 263 -4.89 1.61 -40.50
N ARG A 264 -4.30 2.26 -39.49
CA ARG A 264 -3.48 1.63 -38.45
C ARG A 264 -4.01 2.03 -37.08
N GLY A 265 -4.67 1.10 -36.41
CA GLY A 265 -5.19 1.26 -35.06
C GLY A 265 -4.44 0.40 -34.04
N PHE A 266 -4.31 0.90 -32.81
CA PHE A 266 -3.73 0.18 -31.68
C PHE A 266 -4.83 -0.14 -30.68
N ALA A 267 -5.18 -1.42 -30.59
CA ALA A 267 -6.24 -1.90 -29.72
C ALA A 267 -5.71 -2.28 -28.35
N GLY A 268 -6.45 -1.91 -27.31
CA GLY A 268 -6.14 -2.26 -25.93
C GLY A 268 -7.23 -1.80 -24.98
N THR A 269 -7.19 -2.33 -23.77
CA THR A 269 -8.02 -1.84 -22.66
C THR A 269 -7.24 -0.78 -21.89
N ILE A 270 -7.87 0.38 -21.64
CA ILE A 270 -7.26 1.42 -20.82
C ILE A 270 -7.09 0.85 -19.40
N ALA A 271 -5.85 0.73 -18.95
CA ALA A 271 -5.52 0.21 -17.63
C ALA A 271 -5.75 1.26 -16.53
N SER A 272 -5.53 2.54 -16.86
CA SER A 272 -5.76 3.70 -15.99
C SER A 272 -5.73 4.98 -16.83
N GLY A 273 -6.25 6.05 -16.26
CA GLY A 273 -6.25 7.40 -16.80
C GLY A 273 -7.38 7.68 -17.79
N ILE A 274 -7.31 8.89 -18.34
CA ILE A 274 -8.24 9.42 -19.35
C ILE A 274 -7.43 9.90 -20.55
N VAL A 275 -8.00 9.70 -21.72
CA VAL A 275 -7.41 10.12 -22.99
C VAL A 275 -8.45 10.75 -23.90
N ARG A 276 -8.03 11.82 -24.61
CA ARG A 276 -8.87 12.57 -25.54
C ARG A 276 -8.25 12.63 -26.92
N VAL A 277 -9.11 12.81 -27.93
CA VAL A 277 -8.66 13.14 -29.29
C VAL A 277 -7.81 14.43 -29.25
N GLY A 278 -6.66 14.42 -29.92
CA GLY A 278 -5.68 15.50 -29.92
C GLY A 278 -4.66 15.49 -28.77
N ASP A 279 -4.82 14.62 -27.75
CA ASP A 279 -3.83 14.50 -26.67
C ASP A 279 -2.46 14.07 -27.22
N GLU A 280 -1.38 14.68 -26.69
CA GLU A 280 -0.01 14.22 -26.94
C GLU A 280 0.25 12.93 -26.16
N ILE A 281 0.69 11.89 -26.86
CA ILE A 281 0.99 10.58 -26.32
C ILE A 281 2.41 10.15 -26.66
N MET A 282 2.93 9.20 -25.88
CA MET A 282 4.22 8.56 -26.07
C MET A 282 4.05 7.05 -26.05
N THR A 283 4.80 6.37 -26.90
CA THR A 283 4.89 4.90 -26.90
C THR A 283 6.12 4.45 -26.12
N LEU A 284 5.97 3.47 -25.23
CA LEU A 284 7.07 2.83 -24.51
C LEU A 284 7.27 1.40 -25.04
N PRO A 285 8.52 0.97 -25.26
CA PRO A 285 9.77 1.60 -24.78
C PRO A 285 10.41 2.62 -25.74
N SER A 286 9.87 2.81 -26.95
CA SER A 286 10.52 3.60 -28.01
C SER A 286 10.68 5.10 -27.69
N ARG A 287 9.84 5.62 -26.78
CA ARG A 287 9.70 7.03 -26.39
C ARG A 287 9.36 7.99 -27.55
N LYS A 288 8.90 7.46 -28.68
CA LYS A 288 8.37 8.27 -29.78
C LYS A 288 7.04 8.89 -29.37
N LYS A 289 6.84 10.14 -29.75
CA LYS A 289 5.66 10.94 -29.44
C LYS A 289 4.80 11.18 -30.68
N SER A 290 3.49 11.14 -30.51
CA SER A 290 2.51 11.56 -31.53
C SER A 290 1.28 12.13 -30.83
N LYS A 291 0.24 12.44 -31.60
CA LYS A 291 -1.06 12.85 -31.11
C LYS A 291 -2.12 11.84 -31.52
N ILE A 292 -3.18 11.79 -30.73
CA ILE A 292 -4.33 10.93 -31.02
C ILE A 292 -5.17 11.57 -32.11
N LYS A 293 -5.36 10.83 -33.20
CA LYS A 293 -6.21 11.23 -34.31
C LYS A 293 -7.67 10.85 -34.04
N GLU A 294 -7.93 9.59 -33.72
CA GLU A 294 -9.28 9.09 -33.44
C GLU A 294 -9.24 8.02 -32.33
N ILE A 295 -10.32 7.98 -31.53
CA ILE A 295 -10.61 6.89 -30.59
C ILE A 295 -11.80 6.12 -31.15
N VAL A 296 -11.60 4.87 -31.52
CA VAL A 296 -12.62 4.03 -32.18
C VAL A 296 -13.08 2.91 -31.23
N THR A 297 -14.38 2.71 -31.15
CA THR A 297 -15.03 1.61 -30.42
C THR A 297 -16.01 0.86 -31.32
N GLN A 298 -16.59 -0.23 -30.82
CA GLN A 298 -17.62 -0.97 -31.56
C GLN A 298 -18.85 -0.10 -31.86
N ASP A 299 -19.22 0.79 -30.94
CA ASP A 299 -20.41 1.65 -31.04
C ASP A 299 -20.15 2.96 -31.78
N GLY A 300 -18.92 3.15 -32.30
CA GLY A 300 -18.50 4.33 -33.04
C GLY A 300 -17.30 5.05 -32.43
N ASN A 301 -17.02 6.25 -32.95
CA ASN A 301 -15.89 7.06 -32.51
C ASN A 301 -16.25 7.88 -31.27
N LEU A 302 -15.28 8.04 -30.36
CA LEU A 302 -15.41 8.80 -29.12
C LEU A 302 -14.44 9.99 -29.12
N GLU A 303 -14.84 11.08 -28.46
CA GLU A 303 -13.95 12.23 -28.21
C GLU A 303 -13.04 11.99 -26.99
N GLU A 304 -13.52 11.21 -26.02
CA GLU A 304 -12.84 10.90 -24.77
C GLU A 304 -13.08 9.43 -24.40
N ALA A 305 -12.05 8.78 -23.85
CA ALA A 305 -12.16 7.45 -23.28
C ALA A 305 -11.44 7.37 -21.92
N CYS A 306 -11.96 6.53 -21.03
CA CYS A 306 -11.45 6.37 -19.67
C CYS A 306 -11.32 4.88 -19.30
N VAL A 307 -10.63 4.60 -18.20
CA VAL A 307 -10.57 3.25 -17.62
C VAL A 307 -11.98 2.74 -17.22
N PRO A 308 -12.34 1.47 -17.50
CA PRO A 308 -11.59 0.39 -18.14
C PRO A 308 -12.07 0.10 -19.58
N MET A 309 -12.29 1.14 -20.41
CA MET A 309 -12.82 0.95 -21.76
C MET A 309 -11.83 0.22 -22.68
N SER A 310 -12.34 -0.68 -23.52
CA SER A 310 -11.59 -1.30 -24.61
C SER A 310 -11.74 -0.45 -25.87
N ILE A 311 -10.64 0.08 -26.37
CA ILE A 311 -10.62 1.06 -27.45
C ILE A 311 -9.56 0.73 -28.51
N VAL A 312 -9.70 1.33 -29.68
CA VAL A 312 -8.68 1.36 -30.73
C VAL A 312 -8.24 2.81 -30.93
N LEU A 313 -6.95 3.09 -30.69
CA LEU A 313 -6.37 4.41 -30.93
C LEU A 313 -5.71 4.49 -32.30
N THR A 314 -5.98 5.55 -33.04
CA THR A 314 -5.18 5.93 -34.21
C THR A 314 -4.34 7.15 -33.89
N MET A 315 -3.16 7.26 -34.52
CA MET A 315 -2.20 8.34 -34.29
C MET A 315 -2.06 9.21 -35.54
N GLU A 316 -1.64 10.45 -35.39
CA GLU A 316 -1.34 11.35 -36.52
C GLU A 316 -0.07 10.92 -37.27
N ASP A 317 0.95 10.45 -36.53
CA ASP A 317 2.23 10.02 -37.08
C ASP A 317 2.32 8.50 -37.18
N GLU A 318 3.09 8.00 -38.16
CA GLU A 318 3.42 6.58 -38.26
C GLU A 318 4.49 6.18 -37.23
N ILE A 319 4.06 6.00 -35.98
CA ILE A 319 4.91 5.46 -34.92
C ILE A 319 4.92 3.94 -34.97
N ASP A 320 6.11 3.38 -34.73
CA ASP A 320 6.24 1.94 -34.52
C ASP A 320 5.85 1.59 -33.08
N CYS A 321 4.76 0.83 -32.96
CA CYS A 321 4.19 0.36 -31.72
C CYS A 321 3.59 -1.02 -31.98
N SER A 322 3.76 -1.93 -31.02
CA SER A 322 3.47 -3.35 -31.16
C SER A 322 2.82 -3.92 -29.89
N ARG A 323 2.39 -5.18 -29.94
CA ARG A 323 1.85 -5.86 -28.75
C ARG A 323 2.92 -5.94 -27.66
N GLY A 324 2.54 -5.57 -26.44
CA GLY A 324 3.45 -5.52 -25.29
C GLY A 324 4.05 -4.14 -25.03
N ASP A 325 3.91 -3.20 -25.98
CA ASP A 325 4.22 -1.80 -25.77
C ASP A 325 3.10 -1.11 -24.97
N MET A 326 3.41 0.05 -24.40
CA MET A 326 2.47 0.82 -23.61
C MET A 326 2.37 2.25 -24.14
N ILE A 327 1.15 2.73 -24.36
CA ILE A 327 0.88 4.12 -24.70
C ILE A 327 0.62 4.89 -23.39
N VAL A 328 1.29 6.02 -23.23
CA VAL A 328 1.27 6.84 -22.01
C VAL A 328 1.27 8.33 -22.36
N LYS A 329 1.00 9.21 -21.38
CA LYS A 329 1.20 10.66 -21.54
C LYS A 329 2.66 11.04 -21.29
N PRO A 330 3.31 11.90 -22.11
CA PRO A 330 4.73 12.24 -21.96
C PRO A 330 5.12 12.84 -20.60
N GLN A 331 4.19 13.53 -19.94
CA GLN A 331 4.40 14.21 -18.66
C GLN A 331 4.16 13.29 -17.45
N ASN A 332 3.69 12.06 -17.69
CA ASN A 332 3.33 11.10 -16.65
C ASN A 332 3.76 9.70 -17.08
N LEU A 333 5.03 9.39 -16.83
CA LEU A 333 5.65 8.15 -17.27
C LEU A 333 5.69 7.11 -16.13
N PRO A 334 5.37 5.83 -16.42
CA PRO A 334 5.67 4.72 -15.52
C PRO A 334 7.18 4.49 -15.41
N LYS A 335 7.61 3.70 -14.43
CA LYS A 335 8.99 3.25 -14.35
C LYS A 335 9.29 2.26 -15.46
N THR A 336 10.46 2.38 -16.07
CA THR A 336 10.94 1.44 -17.10
C THR A 336 12.27 0.84 -16.67
N GLU A 337 12.23 -0.33 -16.04
CA GLU A 337 13.40 -1.01 -15.51
C GLU A 337 13.38 -2.51 -15.86
N GLN A 338 14.56 -3.15 -15.78
CA GLN A 338 14.71 -4.61 -15.85
C GLN A 338 14.69 -5.27 -14.46
N LYS A 339 14.96 -4.48 -13.42
CA LYS A 339 15.12 -4.96 -12.04
C LYS A 339 14.15 -4.24 -11.13
N PHE A 340 13.38 -4.99 -10.36
CA PHE A 340 12.42 -4.43 -9.41
C PHE A 340 12.18 -5.39 -8.26
N ASP A 341 11.69 -4.83 -7.15
CA ASP A 341 11.25 -5.60 -6.00
C ASP A 341 9.76 -5.88 -6.13
N ALA A 342 9.31 -7.04 -5.66
CA ALA A 342 7.91 -7.39 -5.61
C ALA A 342 7.59 -8.21 -4.37
N MET A 343 6.38 -8.03 -3.84
CA MET A 343 5.77 -9.07 -3.01
C MET A 343 5.27 -10.17 -3.93
N MET A 344 5.48 -11.42 -3.56
CA MET A 344 5.12 -12.56 -4.39
C MET A 344 4.43 -13.63 -3.55
N VAL A 345 3.35 -14.18 -4.09
CA VAL A 345 2.62 -15.33 -3.53
C VAL A 345 2.96 -16.54 -4.38
N TRP A 346 3.54 -17.57 -3.77
CA TRP A 346 3.92 -18.80 -4.46
C TRP A 346 2.75 -19.80 -4.50
N MET A 347 2.51 -20.43 -5.65
CA MET A 347 1.25 -21.11 -5.97
C MET A 347 1.40 -22.60 -6.30
N THR A 348 2.62 -23.15 -6.23
CA THR A 348 2.91 -24.55 -6.54
C THR A 348 3.66 -25.26 -5.43
N ASP A 349 3.51 -26.59 -5.36
CA ASP A 349 4.18 -27.45 -4.38
C ASP A 349 5.71 -27.45 -4.53
N GLU A 350 6.20 -27.39 -5.77
CA GLU A 350 7.62 -27.25 -6.03
C GLU A 350 8.10 -25.89 -5.51
N ALA A 351 9.03 -25.92 -4.56
CA ALA A 351 9.58 -24.71 -3.97
C ALA A 351 10.28 -23.83 -5.02
N MET A 352 10.17 -22.52 -4.83
CA MET A 352 10.83 -21.52 -5.63
C MET A 352 12.35 -21.67 -5.55
N VAL A 353 13.00 -21.74 -6.70
CA VAL A 353 14.47 -21.88 -6.79
C VAL A 353 15.06 -20.55 -7.27
N PRO A 354 15.81 -19.82 -6.41
CA PRO A 354 16.53 -18.63 -6.82
C PRO A 354 17.46 -18.90 -8.00
N GLY A 355 17.44 -18.02 -8.99
CA GLY A 355 18.23 -18.14 -10.22
C GLY A 355 17.63 -19.04 -11.32
N LYS A 356 16.56 -19.81 -11.04
CA LYS A 356 15.82 -20.55 -12.09
C LYS A 356 15.17 -19.55 -13.05
N GLN A 357 15.19 -19.87 -14.35
CA GLN A 357 14.55 -19.03 -15.36
C GLN A 357 13.04 -19.32 -15.46
N TYR A 358 12.27 -18.24 -15.41
CA TYR A 358 10.81 -18.24 -15.56
C TYR A 358 10.39 -17.25 -16.65
N LEU A 359 9.12 -17.31 -17.07
CA LEU A 359 8.48 -16.26 -17.85
C LEU A 359 7.67 -15.37 -16.92
N PHE A 360 7.85 -14.06 -17.05
CA PHE A 360 7.10 -13.05 -16.31
C PHE A 360 6.11 -12.40 -17.27
N LYS A 361 4.82 -12.53 -16.97
CA LYS A 361 3.77 -11.89 -17.76
C LYS A 361 3.21 -10.71 -16.98
N GLN A 362 3.45 -9.51 -17.50
CA GLN A 362 2.89 -8.26 -17.02
C GLN A 362 2.07 -7.66 -18.16
N THR A 363 0.83 -7.26 -17.87
CA THR A 363 -0.14 -6.77 -18.88
C THR A 363 -0.18 -7.68 -20.13
N THR A 364 0.27 -7.17 -21.28
CA THR A 364 0.29 -7.87 -22.57
C THR A 364 1.67 -8.40 -22.95
N LYS A 365 2.71 -8.12 -22.15
CA LYS A 365 4.10 -8.48 -22.39
C LYS A 365 4.50 -9.70 -21.56
N THR A 366 5.18 -10.66 -22.18
CA THR A 366 5.76 -11.83 -21.50
C THR A 366 7.26 -11.83 -21.74
N VAL A 367 8.04 -11.79 -20.66
CA VAL A 367 9.49 -11.60 -20.70
C VAL A 367 10.18 -12.69 -19.88
N PRO A 368 11.20 -13.38 -20.41
CA PRO A 368 12.03 -14.28 -19.61
C PRO A 368 12.80 -13.51 -18.54
N GLY A 369 12.91 -14.08 -17.34
CA GLY A 369 13.65 -13.49 -16.24
C GLY A 369 14.02 -14.51 -15.17
N VAL A 370 14.63 -14.04 -14.09
CA VAL A 370 14.98 -14.84 -12.92
C VAL A 370 14.53 -14.13 -11.65
N ILE A 371 14.15 -14.92 -10.65
CA ILE A 371 14.07 -14.46 -9.27
C ILE A 371 15.50 -14.51 -8.72
N LYS A 372 16.13 -13.35 -8.49
CA LYS A 372 17.54 -13.27 -8.08
C LYS A 372 17.73 -13.74 -6.64
N THR A 373 16.96 -13.16 -5.73
CA THR A 373 17.04 -13.43 -4.30
C THR A 373 15.66 -13.30 -3.67
N LEU A 374 15.42 -14.13 -2.65
CA LEU A 374 14.37 -13.93 -1.67
C LEU A 374 14.97 -13.02 -0.57
N GLN A 375 14.36 -11.86 -0.32
CA GLN A 375 14.80 -10.98 0.75
C GLN A 375 14.32 -11.49 2.10
N TYR A 376 13.03 -11.79 2.20
CA TYR A 376 12.40 -12.40 3.37
C TYR A 376 11.07 -13.06 2.98
N GLU A 377 10.68 -14.06 3.76
CA GLU A 377 9.31 -14.57 3.81
C GLU A 377 8.52 -13.78 4.84
N VAL A 378 7.24 -13.52 4.56
CA VAL A 378 6.33 -12.96 5.55
C VAL A 378 5.52 -14.10 6.16
N ASP A 379 5.65 -14.26 7.47
CA ASP A 379 4.72 -15.10 8.20
C ASP A 379 3.35 -14.44 8.21
N VAL A 380 2.37 -15.08 7.55
CA VAL A 380 1.04 -14.53 7.36
C VAL A 380 0.23 -14.46 8.68
N ASN A 381 0.60 -15.26 9.69
CA ASN A 381 -0.08 -15.25 10.98
C ASN A 381 0.41 -14.11 11.87
N THR A 382 1.72 -13.86 11.87
CA THR A 382 2.34 -12.83 12.74
C THR A 382 2.62 -11.51 12.03
N MET A 383 2.61 -11.52 10.69
CA MET A 383 3.04 -10.44 9.80
C MET A 383 4.52 -10.05 9.95
N HIS A 384 5.31 -10.86 10.64
CA HIS A 384 6.74 -10.63 10.77
C HIS A 384 7.51 -11.14 9.56
N SER A 385 8.54 -10.40 9.18
CA SER A 385 9.48 -10.80 8.13
C SER A 385 10.52 -11.74 8.72
N GLN A 386 10.73 -12.88 8.09
CA GLN A 386 11.74 -13.87 8.49
C GLN A 386 12.66 -14.24 7.32
N PRO A 387 13.97 -14.47 7.57
CA PRO A 387 14.86 -14.99 6.55
C PRO A 387 14.43 -16.39 6.12
N ALA A 388 14.31 -16.62 4.82
CA ALA A 388 13.99 -17.92 4.24
C ALA A 388 14.84 -18.17 2.98
N PRO A 389 15.23 -19.42 2.70
CA PRO A 389 16.03 -19.75 1.52
C PRO A 389 15.20 -19.82 0.23
N SER A 390 13.89 -20.10 0.35
CA SER A 390 12.96 -20.31 -0.77
C SER A 390 11.51 -20.10 -0.31
N LEU A 391 10.58 -20.00 -1.26
CA LEU A 391 9.14 -19.99 -1.01
C LEU A 391 8.52 -21.31 -1.48
N GLY A 392 7.81 -21.99 -0.60
CA GLY A 392 6.93 -23.14 -0.87
C GLY A 392 5.48 -22.72 -1.11
N LEU A 393 4.60 -23.70 -1.31
CA LEU A 393 3.19 -23.47 -1.61
C LEU A 393 2.54 -22.52 -0.58
N ASN A 394 1.79 -21.53 -1.08
CA ASN A 394 1.04 -20.54 -0.29
C ASN A 394 1.90 -19.59 0.56
N GLN A 395 3.23 -19.68 0.48
CA GLN A 395 4.10 -18.73 1.16
C GLN A 395 4.18 -17.42 0.38
N ILE A 396 4.34 -16.34 1.14
CA ILE A 396 4.42 -14.98 0.62
C ILE A 396 5.78 -14.43 1.00
N GLY A 397 6.46 -13.77 0.06
CA GLY A 397 7.76 -13.17 0.36
C GLY A 397 8.11 -12.01 -0.57
N ARG A 398 9.06 -11.20 -0.12
CA ARG A 398 9.62 -10.13 -0.91
C ARG A 398 10.79 -10.64 -1.73
N VAL A 399 10.71 -10.49 -3.04
CA VAL A 399 11.72 -10.98 -3.99
C VAL A 399 12.30 -9.86 -4.83
N ASN A 400 13.58 -10.04 -5.21
CA ASN A 400 14.21 -9.22 -6.24
C ASN A 400 14.15 -9.95 -7.59
N ILE A 401 13.61 -9.30 -8.60
CA ILE A 401 13.40 -9.88 -9.94
C ILE A 401 14.31 -9.18 -10.92
N GLU A 402 14.91 -9.96 -11.83
CA GLU A 402 15.67 -9.46 -12.96
C GLU A 402 15.18 -10.07 -14.26
N LEU A 403 14.68 -9.21 -15.16
CA LEU A 403 14.16 -9.59 -16.46
C LEU A 403 15.20 -9.37 -17.56
N SER A 404 15.08 -10.15 -18.64
CA SER A 404 15.92 -10.02 -19.83
C SER A 404 15.66 -8.74 -20.63
N GLN A 405 14.50 -8.11 -20.46
CA GLN A 405 14.12 -6.87 -21.13
C GLN A 405 13.44 -5.92 -20.15
N GLN A 406 13.52 -4.61 -20.45
CA GLN A 406 12.81 -3.60 -19.66
C GLN A 406 11.30 -3.77 -19.82
N ILE A 407 10.59 -3.59 -18.71
CA ILE A 407 9.13 -3.51 -18.66
C ILE A 407 8.70 -2.14 -18.11
N ALA A 408 7.55 -1.65 -18.56
CA ALA A 408 6.95 -0.43 -18.05
C ALA A 408 5.92 -0.80 -16.97
N PHE A 409 6.14 -0.33 -15.74
CA PHE A 409 5.29 -0.66 -14.60
C PHE A 409 5.11 0.53 -13.67
N ASP A 410 4.01 0.52 -12.93
CA ASP A 410 3.77 1.40 -11.80
C ASP A 410 3.77 0.56 -10.51
N ARG A 411 3.68 1.22 -9.35
CA ARG A 411 3.52 0.54 -8.06
C ARG A 411 2.14 -0.12 -8.01
N TYR A 412 2.05 -1.33 -7.48
CA TYR A 412 0.77 -2.04 -7.39
C TYR A 412 -0.31 -1.25 -6.64
N ARG A 413 0.05 -0.55 -5.56
CA ARG A 413 -0.88 0.32 -4.81
C ARG A 413 -1.39 1.52 -5.61
N SER A 414 -0.60 2.05 -6.55
CA SER A 414 -0.99 3.19 -7.40
C SER A 414 -1.76 2.75 -8.64
N ASN A 415 -1.43 1.57 -9.19
CA ASN A 415 -2.08 1.00 -10.36
C ASN A 415 -1.95 -0.52 -10.34
N LYS A 416 -3.05 -1.21 -9.98
CA LYS A 416 -3.09 -2.68 -9.92
C LYS A 416 -2.78 -3.31 -11.28
N SER A 417 -3.29 -2.74 -12.37
CA SER A 417 -3.17 -3.31 -13.71
C SER A 417 -1.73 -3.36 -14.23
N THR A 418 -0.94 -2.31 -13.99
CA THR A 418 0.46 -2.24 -14.44
C THR A 418 1.46 -2.69 -13.37
N GLY A 419 1.07 -2.70 -12.10
CA GLY A 419 1.88 -3.18 -10.98
C GLY A 419 1.73 -4.68 -10.67
N ALA A 420 0.83 -5.41 -11.34
CA ALA A 420 0.67 -6.85 -11.18
C ALA A 420 1.43 -7.64 -12.25
N PHE A 421 1.92 -8.82 -11.89
CA PHE A 421 2.43 -9.80 -12.86
C PHE A 421 2.20 -11.23 -12.36
N ILE A 422 2.32 -12.18 -13.29
CA ILE A 422 2.37 -13.60 -12.97
C ILE A 422 3.70 -14.20 -13.43
N VAL A 423 4.13 -15.24 -12.74
CA VAL A 423 5.31 -16.04 -13.06
C VAL A 423 4.84 -17.37 -13.62
N ILE A 424 5.40 -17.77 -14.76
CA ILE A 424 5.01 -18.97 -15.50
C ILE A 424 6.25 -19.84 -15.66
N ASP A 425 6.12 -21.13 -15.35
CA ASP A 425 7.19 -22.09 -15.58
C ASP A 425 7.34 -22.37 -17.09
N ARG A 426 8.59 -22.35 -17.57
CA ARG A 426 8.89 -22.49 -19.00
C ARG A 426 8.63 -23.89 -19.56
N ILE A 427 8.63 -24.90 -18.70
CA ILE A 427 8.49 -26.30 -19.08
C ILE A 427 7.02 -26.70 -18.99
N THR A 428 6.38 -26.43 -17.86
CA THR A 428 4.98 -26.86 -17.63
C THR A 428 3.95 -25.89 -18.20
N ASN A 429 4.34 -24.64 -18.50
CA ASN A 429 3.44 -23.51 -18.81
C ASN A 429 2.43 -23.21 -17.68
N GLY A 430 2.63 -23.77 -16.49
CA GLY A 430 1.82 -23.49 -15.31
C GLY A 430 2.16 -22.13 -14.70
N THR A 431 1.16 -21.44 -14.18
CA THR A 431 1.37 -20.22 -13.37
C THR A 431 1.87 -20.65 -11.98
N VAL A 432 3.12 -20.31 -11.66
CA VAL A 432 3.78 -20.72 -10.41
C VAL A 432 3.69 -19.68 -9.31
N ALA A 433 3.47 -18.41 -9.65
CA ALA A 433 3.32 -17.34 -8.68
C ALA A 433 2.57 -16.14 -9.26
N ALA A 434 2.01 -15.32 -8.36
CA ALA A 434 1.56 -13.96 -8.68
C ALA A 434 2.35 -12.95 -7.85
N GLY A 435 2.63 -11.78 -8.44
CA GLY A 435 3.44 -10.76 -7.80
C GLY A 435 2.88 -9.36 -7.94
N MET A 436 3.15 -8.56 -6.91
CA MET A 436 2.76 -7.16 -6.76
C MET A 436 4.04 -6.33 -6.69
N ILE A 437 4.27 -5.51 -7.71
CA ILE A 437 5.47 -4.71 -7.84
C ILE A 437 5.47 -3.63 -6.76
N LEU A 438 6.54 -3.64 -5.98
CA LEU A 438 6.82 -2.66 -4.95
C LEU A 438 7.58 -1.47 -5.55
N ASP A 439 7.60 -0.38 -4.80
CA ASP A 439 8.57 0.66 -5.10
C ASP A 439 9.99 0.20 -4.77
N LYS A 440 10.96 0.70 -5.52
CA LYS A 440 12.37 0.56 -5.14
C LYS A 440 12.59 1.42 -3.88
N ARG A 441 12.56 0.75 -2.71
CA ARG A 441 12.67 1.26 -1.34
C ARG A 441 11.47 2.07 -0.81
N THR A 442 10.46 1.37 -0.31
CA THR A 442 9.95 1.66 1.04
C THR A 442 10.66 0.72 2.01
N SER A 443 11.57 1.31 2.78
CA SER A 443 12.09 0.75 4.02
C SER A 443 10.97 0.85 5.07
N GLU A 444 10.04 -0.09 5.09
CA GLU A 444 9.13 -0.29 6.24
C GLU A 444 9.86 -0.96 7.43
N ASN A 445 11.14 -0.64 7.60
CA ASN A 445 11.86 -0.85 8.83
C ASN A 445 12.45 0.49 9.23
N THR A 446 11.78 1.16 10.15
CA THR A 446 12.28 2.37 10.85
C THR A 446 13.63 2.15 11.53
N GLY A 447 14.11 0.89 11.64
CA GLY A 447 15.47 0.54 12.08
C GLY A 447 16.51 0.28 10.98
N ALA A 448 16.12 -0.12 9.76
CA ALA A 448 17.02 -0.85 8.85
C ALA A 448 18.22 -0.05 8.31
N TRP A 449 18.10 1.26 8.06
CA TRP A 449 19.21 2.01 7.45
C TRP A 449 20.44 2.14 8.37
N TRP A 450 20.19 2.19 9.68
CA TRP A 450 21.24 2.27 10.69
C TRP A 450 21.87 0.89 10.94
N ASP A 451 21.08 -0.17 10.78
CA ASP A 451 21.45 -1.56 11.07
C ASP A 451 21.87 -2.35 9.80
N GLU A 452 21.80 -1.74 8.62
CA GLU A 452 22.20 -2.32 7.32
C GLU A 452 23.72 -2.50 7.26
N SER A 453 24.17 -3.75 7.21
CA SER A 453 25.57 -4.07 6.94
C SER A 453 25.91 -3.82 5.46
N PRO A 454 27.19 -3.54 5.12
CA PRO A 454 27.61 -3.33 3.73
C PRO A 454 27.19 -4.52 2.85
N ALA A 455 26.59 -4.25 1.68
CA ALA A 455 26.05 -5.27 0.78
C ALA A 455 27.09 -6.28 0.22
N SER A 456 28.37 -6.07 0.51
CA SER A 456 29.47 -6.94 0.12
C SER A 456 30.32 -7.26 1.34
N GLU A 457 30.31 -8.52 1.77
CA GLU A 457 31.08 -9.02 2.93
C GLU A 457 32.60 -8.96 2.72
N THR A 458 33.06 -8.72 1.48
CA THR A 458 34.48 -8.63 1.11
C THR A 458 35.09 -7.24 1.29
N LEU A 459 34.34 -6.24 1.74
CA LEU A 459 34.84 -4.90 1.96
C LEU A 459 35.76 -4.85 3.19
N THR A 460 37.01 -4.46 3.00
CA THR A 460 37.96 -4.22 4.08
C THR A 460 38.10 -2.74 4.35
N ARG A 461 38.20 -2.36 5.62
CA ARG A 461 38.37 -0.97 6.01
C ARG A 461 39.85 -0.59 5.94
N GLU A 462 40.22 0.16 4.92
CA GLU A 462 41.55 0.74 4.82
C GLU A 462 41.80 1.76 5.96
N ILE A 463 42.96 1.64 6.62
CA ILE A 463 43.37 2.53 7.71
C ILE A 463 44.27 3.63 7.12
N SER A 464 43.94 4.89 7.42
CA SER A 464 44.76 6.02 6.97
C SER A 464 46.15 5.96 7.60
N LYS A 465 47.20 6.21 6.80
CA LYS A 465 48.58 6.31 7.29
C LYS A 465 48.84 7.54 8.16
N VAL A 466 47.91 8.50 8.16
CA VAL A 466 47.96 9.69 9.02
C VAL A 466 47.00 9.48 10.18
N THR A 467 47.53 9.53 11.39
CA THR A 467 46.83 9.31 12.65
C THR A 467 45.97 10.51 13.04
N ALA A 468 45.03 10.31 13.97
CA ALA A 468 44.23 11.41 14.52
C ALA A 468 45.12 12.42 15.28
N GLU A 469 46.13 11.94 16.02
CA GLU A 469 47.08 12.76 16.78
C GLU A 469 47.89 13.68 15.86
N GLU A 470 48.40 13.17 14.74
CA GLU A 470 49.12 13.98 13.74
C GLU A 470 48.23 15.06 13.12
N ARG A 471 46.94 14.76 12.91
CA ARG A 471 45.98 15.76 12.42
C ARG A 471 45.67 16.81 13.47
N THR A 472 45.46 16.41 14.73
CA THR A 472 45.25 17.34 15.85
C THR A 472 46.44 18.24 16.07
N ALA A 473 47.67 17.71 16.01
CA ALA A 473 48.89 18.51 16.10
C ALA A 473 49.04 19.49 14.91
N ARG A 474 48.67 19.05 13.69
CA ARG A 474 48.77 19.90 12.48
C ARG A 474 47.74 21.03 12.46
N TYR A 475 46.50 20.76 12.84
CA TYR A 475 45.42 21.76 12.81
C TYR A 475 45.28 22.54 14.14
N GLY A 476 45.98 22.09 15.20
CA GLY A 476 45.87 22.67 16.53
C GLY A 476 44.48 22.55 17.14
N GLN A 477 43.67 21.59 16.68
CA GLN A 477 42.27 21.42 17.08
C GLN A 477 41.92 19.93 17.19
N LYS A 478 40.94 19.59 18.02
CA LYS A 478 40.36 18.25 18.08
C LYS A 478 39.20 18.15 17.06
N PRO A 479 39.16 17.12 16.21
CA PRO A 479 38.04 16.92 15.31
C PRO A 479 36.79 16.58 16.11
N VAL A 480 35.72 17.34 15.92
CA VAL A 480 34.44 17.12 16.61
C VAL A 480 33.28 17.46 15.68
N THR A 481 32.16 16.78 15.87
CA THR A 481 30.89 17.10 15.22
C THR A 481 29.96 17.77 16.22
N ILE A 482 29.43 18.93 15.86
CA ILE A 482 28.50 19.70 16.68
C ILE A 482 27.14 19.70 15.99
N LEU A 483 26.13 19.13 16.64
CA LEU A 483 24.75 19.15 16.18
C LEU A 483 24.00 20.31 16.84
N PHE A 484 23.56 21.27 16.04
CA PHE A 484 22.61 22.29 16.47
C PHE A 484 21.18 21.75 16.31
N THR A 485 20.50 21.46 17.41
CA THR A 485 19.12 20.94 17.43
C THR A 485 18.15 21.97 18.02
N GLY A 486 16.89 21.94 17.59
CA GLY A 486 15.85 22.88 18.03
C GLY A 486 14.70 22.95 17.02
N LEU A 487 13.61 23.61 17.39
CA LEU A 487 12.46 23.79 16.49
C LEU A 487 12.84 24.52 15.19
N PRO A 488 12.14 24.26 14.06
CA PRO A 488 12.28 25.07 12.84
C PRO A 488 12.10 26.56 13.15
N GLY A 489 13.07 27.42 12.82
CA GLY A 489 13.04 28.84 13.19
C GLY A 489 13.75 29.22 14.51
N ALA A 490 14.27 28.25 15.27
CA ALA A 490 15.01 28.50 16.52
C ALA A 490 16.38 29.19 16.35
N GLY A 491 16.86 29.41 15.12
CA GLY A 491 18.14 30.08 14.83
C GLY A 491 19.32 29.16 14.49
N LYS A 492 19.10 27.84 14.29
CA LYS A 492 20.15 26.84 14.07
C LYS A 492 21.16 27.22 12.99
N THR A 493 20.67 27.51 11.77
CA THR A 493 21.52 27.84 10.63
C THR A 493 22.29 29.14 10.89
N THR A 494 21.65 30.15 11.48
CA THR A 494 22.30 31.42 11.82
C THR A 494 23.44 31.22 12.82
N THR A 495 23.22 30.45 13.89
CA THR A 495 24.25 30.14 14.88
C THR A 495 25.36 29.29 14.29
N ALA A 496 25.05 28.27 13.49
CA ALA A 496 26.05 27.39 12.87
C ALA A 496 27.03 28.16 11.96
N TYR A 497 26.53 29.01 11.07
CA TYR A 497 27.39 29.85 10.21
C TYR A 497 28.14 30.94 11.00
N GLY A 498 27.55 31.47 12.08
CA GLY A 498 28.26 32.40 12.96
C GLY A 498 29.44 31.76 13.70
N VAL A 499 29.25 30.52 14.17
CA VAL A 499 30.32 29.71 14.78
C VAL A 499 31.38 29.36 13.75
N GLU A 500 31.00 28.95 12.54
CA GLU A 500 31.94 28.70 11.44
C GLU A 500 32.83 29.92 11.16
N ARG A 501 32.21 31.11 11.08
CA ARG A 501 32.96 32.34 10.85
C ARG A 501 33.94 32.64 11.99
N SER A 502 33.51 32.48 13.24
CA SER A 502 34.34 32.74 14.40
C SER A 502 35.51 31.76 14.50
N LEU A 503 35.26 30.47 14.22
CA LEU A 503 36.30 29.44 14.15
C LEU A 503 37.31 29.75 13.03
N PHE A 504 36.84 30.18 11.87
CA PHE A 504 37.70 30.60 10.77
C PHE A 504 38.61 31.78 11.16
N ASP A 505 38.05 32.79 11.83
CA ASP A 505 38.80 33.96 12.31
C ASP A 505 39.85 33.59 13.39
N LEU A 506 39.61 32.51 14.15
CA LEU A 506 40.57 31.91 15.09
C LEU A 506 41.59 30.97 14.41
N GLY A 507 41.55 30.83 13.09
CA GLY A 507 42.45 29.95 12.32
C GLY A 507 42.10 28.46 12.39
N ARG A 508 40.90 28.11 12.87
CA ARG A 508 40.40 26.73 12.98
C ARG A 508 39.74 26.29 11.67
N SER A 509 39.84 25.00 11.37
CA SER A 509 39.25 24.38 10.17
C SER A 509 37.89 23.78 10.51
N ALA A 510 36.82 24.48 10.16
CA ALA A 510 35.45 24.05 10.38
C ALA A 510 34.61 24.18 9.11
N SER A 511 33.54 23.39 8.98
CA SER A 511 32.57 23.56 7.90
C SER A 511 31.15 23.18 8.30
N VAL A 512 30.18 23.97 7.82
CA VAL A 512 28.75 23.76 8.07
C VAL A 512 28.13 22.77 7.07
N ILE A 513 27.46 21.76 7.63
CA ILE A 513 26.56 20.87 6.90
C ILE A 513 25.12 21.35 7.13
N ASP A 514 24.62 22.17 6.23
CA ASP A 514 23.25 22.68 6.28
C ASP A 514 22.25 21.69 5.65
N GLY A 515 21.16 21.44 6.38
CA GLY A 515 20.12 20.48 6.02
C GLY A 515 19.41 20.75 4.69
N GLN A 516 19.34 22.01 4.23
CA GLN A 516 18.79 22.34 2.92
C GLN A 516 19.83 22.12 1.82
N ASN A 517 21.07 22.54 2.05
CA ASN A 517 22.16 22.38 1.08
C ASN A 517 22.43 20.91 0.75
N VAL A 518 22.46 20.03 1.75
CA VAL A 518 22.65 18.59 1.50
C VAL A 518 21.54 17.97 0.67
N ARG A 519 20.30 18.49 0.77
CA ARG A 519 19.15 18.05 -0.03
C ARG A 519 19.17 18.55 -1.47
N MET A 520 20.00 19.53 -1.80
CA MET A 520 20.25 19.90 -3.20
C MET A 520 21.28 18.95 -3.88
N GLY A 521 22.06 18.21 -3.08
CA GLY A 521 23.13 17.34 -3.55
C GLY A 521 22.99 15.90 -3.06
N LEU A 522 23.77 15.56 -2.02
CA LEU A 522 23.91 14.20 -1.46
C LEU A 522 22.57 13.52 -1.13
N ASN A 523 21.59 14.31 -0.71
CA ASN A 523 20.30 13.85 -0.17
C ASN A 523 19.10 14.30 -1.03
N ARG A 524 19.33 14.57 -2.33
CA ARG A 524 18.29 15.03 -3.28
C ARG A 524 17.16 14.02 -3.53
N ASP A 525 17.41 12.75 -3.21
CA ASP A 525 16.46 11.65 -3.33
C ASP A 525 15.51 11.52 -2.13
N LEU A 526 15.78 12.25 -1.03
CA LEU A 526 15.01 12.13 0.21
C LEU A 526 13.83 13.11 0.27
N ASN A 527 12.66 12.62 0.68
CA ASN A 527 11.49 13.44 1.02
C ASN A 527 11.59 13.97 2.48
N PHE A 528 10.59 14.76 2.90
CA PHE A 528 10.55 15.36 4.25
C PHE A 528 9.78 14.52 5.27
N SER A 529 9.45 13.26 4.96
CA SER A 529 8.83 12.34 5.92
C SER A 529 9.77 12.04 7.09
N THR A 530 9.23 11.47 8.16
CA THR A 530 9.98 11.03 9.35
C THR A 530 11.16 10.12 8.97
N ASP A 531 10.97 9.20 8.03
CA ASP A 531 12.03 8.32 7.52
C ASP A 531 13.05 9.06 6.66
N GLY A 532 12.57 9.93 5.76
CA GLY A 532 13.43 10.79 4.95
C GLY A 532 14.29 11.74 5.81
N ARG A 533 13.83 12.10 7.01
CA ARG A 533 14.61 12.87 8.00
C ARG A 533 15.63 12.01 8.74
N SER A 534 15.28 10.78 9.14
CA SER A 534 16.21 9.84 9.77
C SER A 534 17.37 9.47 8.84
N GLU A 535 17.08 9.12 7.59
CA GLU A 535 18.12 8.78 6.61
C GLU A 535 18.98 10.01 6.24
N ASN A 536 18.37 11.20 6.21
CA ASN A 536 19.11 12.44 6.04
C ASN A 536 20.12 12.65 7.18
N MET A 537 19.74 12.36 8.43
CA MET A 537 20.66 12.39 9.58
C MET A 537 21.77 11.35 9.46
N ARG A 538 21.44 10.09 9.13
CA ARG A 538 22.45 9.01 8.98
C ARG A 538 23.52 9.36 7.95
N ARG A 539 23.11 9.84 6.76
CA ARG A 539 24.05 10.24 5.70
C ARG A 539 24.93 11.41 6.14
N VAL A 540 24.34 12.39 6.82
CA VAL A 540 25.10 13.53 7.38
C VAL A 540 26.07 13.08 8.46
N ALA A 541 25.70 12.12 9.33
CA ALA A 541 26.59 11.56 10.34
C ALA A 541 27.81 10.87 9.71
N GLU A 542 27.63 10.09 8.64
CA GLU A 542 28.76 9.46 7.92
C GLU A 542 29.68 10.49 7.26
N VAL A 543 29.13 11.55 6.66
CA VAL A 543 29.94 12.66 6.13
C VAL A 543 30.72 13.34 7.25
N SER A 544 30.06 13.61 8.37
CA SER A 544 30.68 14.25 9.55
C SER A 544 31.81 13.39 10.11
N ARG A 545 31.63 12.07 10.16
CA ARG A 545 32.67 11.11 10.53
C ARG A 545 33.87 11.18 9.58
N LEU A 546 33.65 11.27 8.27
CA LEU A 546 34.74 11.43 7.30
C LEU A 546 35.48 12.76 7.49
N MET A 547 34.76 13.84 7.79
CA MET A 547 35.34 15.16 8.09
C MET A 547 36.16 15.16 9.39
N ASN A 548 35.64 14.53 10.45
CA ASN A 548 36.38 14.36 11.71
C ASN A 548 37.65 13.54 11.47
N ARG A 549 37.57 12.45 10.69
CA ARG A 549 38.76 11.69 10.30
C ARG A 549 39.75 12.51 9.50
N ALA A 550 39.32 13.55 8.78
CA ALA A 550 40.20 14.50 8.10
C ALA A 550 40.78 15.58 9.04
N GLY A 551 40.38 15.63 10.31
CA GLY A 551 40.86 16.59 11.32
C GLY A 551 40.02 17.87 11.43
N MET A 552 38.88 17.94 10.73
CA MET A 552 38.03 19.13 10.69
C MET A 552 36.96 19.10 11.78
N ILE A 553 36.45 20.28 12.14
CA ILE A 553 35.24 20.45 12.97
C ILE A 553 34.03 20.47 12.03
N SER A 554 33.04 19.62 12.27
CA SER A 554 31.81 19.57 11.49
C SER A 554 30.66 20.23 12.25
N LEU A 555 29.96 21.17 11.62
CA LEU A 555 28.85 21.91 12.23
C LEU A 555 27.55 21.52 11.53
N ILE A 556 26.69 20.73 12.16
CA ILE A 556 25.44 20.25 11.57
C ILE A 556 24.30 21.18 11.94
N SER A 557 23.65 21.77 10.92
CA SER A 557 22.40 22.53 11.08
C SER A 557 21.27 21.83 10.33
N LEU A 558 20.56 20.94 11.00
CA LEU A 558 19.37 20.28 10.45
C LEU A 558 18.33 20.01 11.53
N VAL A 559 17.08 19.76 11.12
CA VAL A 559 16.01 19.40 12.06
C VAL A 559 16.09 17.91 12.34
N SER A 560 16.41 17.56 13.59
CA SER A 560 16.43 16.19 14.08
C SER A 560 15.38 16.05 15.18
N PRO A 561 14.15 15.62 14.84
CA PRO A 561 13.04 15.64 15.77
C PRO A 561 13.19 14.62 16.90
N ARG A 562 13.66 13.40 16.62
CA ARG A 562 13.68 12.29 17.60
C ARG A 562 15.04 12.13 18.29
N GLU A 563 15.02 11.77 19.58
CA GLU A 563 16.24 11.49 20.36
C GLU A 563 16.99 10.24 19.87
N ILE A 564 16.26 9.24 19.39
CA ILE A 564 16.84 8.01 18.84
C ILE A 564 17.74 8.28 17.62
N ASP A 565 17.35 9.21 16.75
CA ASP A 565 18.11 9.58 15.56
C ASP A 565 19.40 10.34 15.94
N ARG A 566 19.35 11.14 17.01
CA ARG A 566 20.53 11.86 17.56
C ARG A 566 21.51 10.89 18.21
N SER A 567 21.00 9.96 19.01
CA SER A 567 21.81 8.93 19.69
C SER A 567 22.55 8.05 18.68
N ARG A 568 21.84 7.56 17.65
CA ARG A 568 22.45 6.77 16.58
C ARG A 568 23.47 7.56 15.74
N ALA A 569 23.22 8.86 15.49
CA ALA A 569 24.21 9.72 14.84
C ALA A 569 25.50 9.85 15.67
N ALA A 570 25.38 9.96 16.99
CA ALA A 570 26.53 9.98 17.89
C ALA A 570 27.34 8.68 17.84
N GLU A 571 26.69 7.52 17.77
CA GLU A 571 27.35 6.21 17.61
C GLU A 571 28.13 6.10 16.29
N VAL A 572 27.55 6.58 15.18
CA VAL A 572 28.21 6.56 13.85
C VAL A 572 29.48 7.42 13.85
N VAL A 573 29.39 8.64 14.40
CA VAL A 573 30.50 9.59 14.44
C VAL A 573 31.56 9.17 15.46
N GLY A 574 31.13 8.63 16.60
CA GLY A 574 31.91 8.42 17.82
C GLY A 574 31.37 9.33 18.92
N THR A 575 30.85 8.74 19.99
CA THR A 575 30.15 9.42 21.09
C THR A 575 31.00 10.48 21.78
N GLU A 576 32.30 10.27 21.83
CA GLU A 576 33.31 11.17 22.41
C GLU A 576 33.61 12.38 21.53
N ASN A 577 33.24 12.32 20.24
CA ASN A 577 33.47 13.35 19.23
C ASN A 577 32.16 13.96 18.71
N PHE A 578 31.06 13.81 19.45
CA PHE A 578 29.74 14.31 19.08
C PHE A 578 29.16 15.20 20.20
N ILE A 579 28.82 16.45 19.88
CA ILE A 579 28.32 17.45 20.81
C ILE A 579 26.93 17.88 20.38
N VAL A 580 25.97 17.91 21.30
CA VAL A 580 24.59 18.33 21.05
C VAL A 580 24.34 19.70 21.68
N ILE A 581 24.10 20.72 20.85
CA ILE A 581 23.73 22.08 21.28
C ILE A 581 22.26 22.31 20.99
N HIS A 582 21.47 22.51 22.04
CA HIS A 582 20.03 22.75 21.94
C HIS A 582 19.73 24.26 21.89
N LEU A 583 19.10 24.72 20.82
CA LEU A 583 18.58 26.08 20.71
C LEU A 583 17.12 26.08 21.16
N SER A 584 16.89 26.59 22.37
CA SER A 584 15.58 26.70 22.98
C SER A 584 14.94 28.04 22.60
N ALA A 585 13.74 27.98 22.02
CA ALA A 585 12.88 29.13 21.76
C ALA A 585 11.42 28.69 21.77
N PRO A 586 10.47 29.54 22.21
CA PRO A 586 9.04 29.24 22.17
C PRO A 586 8.56 28.93 20.75
N ALA A 587 7.62 27.99 20.63
CA ALA A 587 7.05 27.57 19.34
C ALA A 587 6.42 28.74 18.57
N GLU A 588 5.78 29.69 19.26
CA GLU A 588 5.19 30.89 18.68
C GLU A 588 6.24 31.79 18.02
N LEU A 589 7.37 32.02 18.71
CA LEU A 589 8.49 32.79 18.18
C LEU A 589 9.14 32.08 16.99
N CYS A 590 9.30 30.76 17.08
CA CYS A 590 9.83 29.94 15.99
C CYS A 590 8.96 30.02 14.74
N ALA A 591 7.63 29.97 14.88
CA ALA A 591 6.69 30.10 13.78
C ALA A 591 6.80 31.47 13.07
N THR A 592 6.97 32.56 13.82
CA THR A 592 7.13 33.91 13.24
C THR A 592 8.44 34.09 12.47
N ARG A 593 9.53 33.44 12.92
CA ARG A 593 10.87 33.48 12.32
C ARG A 593 11.05 32.52 11.13
N ASN A 594 10.15 31.56 10.95
CA ASN A 594 10.28 30.54 9.92
C ASN A 594 9.85 31.08 8.54
N GLU A 595 10.75 31.74 7.82
CA GLU A 595 10.50 32.24 6.46
C GLU A 595 10.14 31.13 5.46
N SER A 596 10.64 29.90 5.67
CA SER A 596 10.32 28.75 4.80
C SER A 596 8.88 28.24 4.97
N ALA A 597 8.25 28.51 6.11
CA ALA A 597 6.85 28.22 6.37
C ALA A 597 5.90 29.17 5.59
N LYS A 598 6.31 30.42 5.36
CA LYS A 598 5.49 31.40 4.61
C LYS A 598 5.27 31.02 3.13
N GLN A 599 6.06 30.10 2.57
CA GLN A 599 5.97 29.65 1.18
C GLN A 599 5.32 28.27 0.99
N ARG A 600 5.12 27.46 2.04
CA ARG A 600 4.76 26.03 1.95
C ARG A 600 3.32 25.65 2.36
N GLY A 601 2.47 26.63 2.63
CA GLY A 601 1.06 26.39 3.00
C GLY A 601 0.88 25.89 4.44
N PRO A 602 -0.31 26.04 5.04
CA PRO A 602 -0.55 25.85 6.48
C PRO A 602 -0.43 24.41 7.00
N ASP A 603 -0.67 23.39 6.16
CA ASP A 603 -0.80 21.99 6.62
C ASP A 603 0.55 21.30 6.92
N GLU A 604 1.64 21.59 6.18
CA GLU A 604 2.98 21.04 6.45
C GLU A 604 3.65 21.66 7.70
N ILE A 605 3.20 22.86 8.10
CA ILE A 605 3.78 23.61 9.22
C ILE A 605 3.38 22.97 10.55
N GLN A 606 2.13 22.50 10.66
CA GLN A 606 1.61 21.88 11.88
C GLN A 606 2.28 20.55 12.20
N GLU A 607 2.46 19.64 11.23
CA GLU A 607 3.10 18.32 11.48
C GLU A 607 4.52 18.42 12.05
N SER A 608 5.33 19.39 11.57
CA SER A 608 6.73 19.52 12.00
C SER A 608 6.93 20.07 13.42
N LEU A 609 5.92 20.74 13.99
CA LEU A 609 5.96 21.34 15.32
C LEU A 609 5.57 20.33 16.42
N PHE A 610 4.74 19.33 16.12
CA PHE A 610 4.25 18.35 17.09
C PHE A 610 5.18 17.14 17.29
N GLU A 611 6.11 16.86 16.37
CA GLU A 611 7.02 15.69 16.43
C GLU A 611 8.39 15.96 17.09
N TYR A 612 8.71 17.19 17.51
CA TYR A 612 10.05 17.50 18.04
C TYR A 612 10.21 17.11 19.51
N GLU A 613 11.07 16.13 19.79
CA GLU A 613 11.50 15.74 21.12
C GLU A 613 12.69 16.61 21.55
N SER A 614 12.53 17.37 22.64
CA SER A 614 13.64 18.15 23.20
C SER A 614 14.71 17.21 23.79
N PRO A 615 16.00 17.45 23.53
CA PRO A 615 17.07 16.59 24.02
C PRO A 615 17.17 16.66 25.55
N GLU A 616 17.12 15.50 26.21
CA GLU A 616 17.24 15.42 27.68
C GLU A 616 18.67 15.72 28.16
N ASN A 617 19.69 15.39 27.35
CA ASN A 617 21.10 15.51 27.69
C ASN A 617 21.85 16.39 26.68
N ALA A 618 21.42 17.64 26.49
CA ALA A 618 22.18 18.59 25.67
C ALA A 618 23.47 19.03 26.38
N ASP A 619 24.59 19.07 25.65
CA ASP A 619 25.88 19.56 26.15
C ASP A 619 25.87 21.06 26.45
N LEU A 620 25.08 21.83 25.68
CA LEU A 620 24.87 23.26 25.87
C LEU A 620 23.44 23.62 25.44
N VAL A 621 22.75 24.41 26.27
CA VAL A 621 21.43 24.97 25.97
C VAL A 621 21.55 26.46 25.73
N LEU A 622 21.08 26.93 24.58
CA LEU A 622 21.09 28.33 24.18
C LEU A 622 19.65 28.84 24.09
N ASP A 623 19.30 29.80 24.94
CA ASP A 623 18.03 30.52 24.87
C ASP A 623 18.11 31.60 23.78
N THR A 624 17.47 31.33 22.63
CA THR A 624 17.45 32.24 21.46
C THR A 624 16.26 33.20 21.44
N GLU A 625 15.42 33.18 22.48
CA GLU A 625 14.44 34.22 22.74
C GLU A 625 15.10 35.44 23.36
N ASN A 626 15.90 35.23 24.42
CA ASN A 626 16.49 36.31 25.21
C ASN A 626 17.94 36.64 24.87
N THR A 627 18.65 35.76 24.15
CA THR A 627 20.06 35.96 23.80
C THR A 627 20.20 36.29 22.31
N PRO A 628 20.85 37.42 21.94
CA PRO A 628 21.19 37.73 20.55
C PRO A 628 22.07 36.65 19.90
N ALA A 629 21.95 36.48 18.58
CA ALA A 629 22.70 35.46 17.85
C ALA A 629 24.23 35.55 18.02
N ALA A 630 24.78 36.77 18.12
CA ALA A 630 26.21 36.99 18.35
C ALA A 630 26.69 36.46 19.71
N ASP A 631 25.88 36.66 20.76
CA ASP A 631 26.18 36.20 22.11
C ASP A 631 26.01 34.67 22.22
N CYS A 632 25.05 34.10 21.48
CA CYS A 632 24.91 32.65 21.32
C CYS A 632 26.16 32.04 20.66
N VAL A 633 26.70 32.68 19.63
CA VAL A 633 27.94 32.24 18.97
C VAL A 633 29.13 32.32 19.95
N ALA A 634 29.26 33.42 20.69
CA ALA A 634 30.33 33.58 21.68
C ALA A 634 30.29 32.49 22.76
N LYS A 635 29.10 32.15 23.29
CA LYS A 635 28.91 31.05 24.24
C LYS A 635 29.33 29.69 23.70
N VAL A 636 29.09 29.42 22.41
CA VAL A 636 29.55 28.17 21.77
C VAL A 636 31.07 28.16 21.68
N ILE A 637 31.71 29.27 21.31
CA ILE A 637 33.18 29.35 21.24
C ILE A 637 33.81 29.15 22.63
N GLU A 638 33.32 29.85 23.65
CA GLU A 638 33.78 29.69 25.05
C GLU A 638 33.63 28.24 25.53
N PHE A 639 32.52 27.58 25.16
CA PHE A 639 32.31 26.17 25.46
C PHE A 639 33.33 25.25 24.78
N LEU A 640 33.71 25.54 23.52
CA LEU A 640 34.73 24.76 22.80
C LEU A 640 36.14 24.96 23.36
N GLU A 641 36.48 26.19 23.77
CA GLU A 641 37.74 26.50 24.48
C GLU A 641 37.80 25.76 25.82
N GLY A 642 36.71 25.80 26.59
CA GLY A 642 36.62 25.11 27.89
C GLY A 642 36.73 23.58 27.81
N ARG A 643 36.43 22.98 26.66
CA ARG A 643 36.63 21.54 26.39
C ARG A 643 37.97 21.22 25.72
N GLU A 644 38.86 22.21 25.55
CA GLU A 644 40.15 22.09 24.86
C GLU A 644 40.00 21.47 23.46
N ILE A 645 38.93 21.83 22.74
CA ILE A 645 38.68 21.39 21.36
C ILE A 645 39.40 22.32 20.39
N ILE A 646 39.39 23.62 20.70
CA ILE A 646 40.04 24.69 19.93
C ILE A 646 41.02 25.46 20.79
#